data_AF-A0A6I5NFS7-F1
#
_entry.id   AF-A0A6I5NFS7-F1
#
_cell.length_a   1.000
_cell.length_b   1.000
_cell.length_c   1.000
_cell.angle_alpha   90.00
_cell.angle_beta   90.00
_cell.angle_gamma   90.00
#
_symmetry.space_group_name_H-M   'P 1'
#
loop_
_entity.id
_entity.type
_entity.pdbx_description
1 polymer ?
#
loop_
_entity_poly.entity_id
_entity_poly.type
_entity_poly.pdbx_seq_one_letter_code
_entity_poly.pdbx_strand_id
1 'polypeptide(L)'
;MTPNLNDDSFDFLDKDFGFDQVSTPTVEAATQELLTLKLLREAIQTQNPNDAVMQDFAAQVLPNLLRYTVGVTAKGGKFFSEYLDRVINPKRIAEGKKPIRRDNAADQSLNTHLLNGLFPANLIERQLQTLDTTVKRQVGEQERRLLISGFILHDFEKFDYDLIPAMPAAFRTVRRDPEQDIRKRPIEDHRTIITVLVKTLRLDAFICPEQPENWQPYLDDLLFLAYNAQRRNDTNLNLSEDGLTPMLRDRTLRCLADLTCLADRLASIIKHPQDAESAGLHEIIHGLSDGQLRLTYHTISENRGVLTNVVNNALMAAHTDLNSPDEKHYTVLLYLPTGVIYLARRSPPVISSETLPNRVVATIKELCAGQLRLRQTGFSRDGKGMKYADYYTLFFDDAGLMQVALEATLRILNPNKGSVAAKRSENLITFQQRGVLSADYDFSFDNDIRIDQLAEFGDLISRKIWGERVSQLQAAIKDRAKNRKKKKDLPELPEIEPAVLPENIIHKVANFWGLTSCSPQVREIQRINESLKALKLKGNTGGVPYKWYFLAAKFLEKNPGLEDLRDVCSRIIDYVTELTQPVAAQYPISDGWDDLRQWVSKVVILPEQAQEAATSKQIEVFLKELAYYSAAKKPGRGRQLICSVSHSPYSVSEQMESAVLFTPQVYTNKQHLGGSNAKRNISSIAGMEMMLRQILMNQTQAVGKRFEDGKYRGEACAGVHARRASQRHHR
;
A
#
# COMPACT_ATOMS: atom_id res chain seq x y z
N MET A 1 -57.31 -40.34 -6.75
CA MET A 1 -56.36 -39.47 -6.00
C MET A 1 -55.23 -40.36 -5.52
N THR A 2 -54.02 -40.00 -5.97
CA THR A 2 -52.65 -40.36 -5.50
C THR A 2 -52.45 -41.52 -4.54
N PRO A 3 -51.44 -42.35 -4.85
CA PRO A 3 -50.32 -42.48 -3.90
C PRO A 3 -48.91 -42.47 -4.53
N ASN A 4 -47.98 -42.02 -3.69
CA ASN A 4 -46.53 -42.19 -3.59
C ASN A 4 -45.75 -42.94 -4.69
N LEU A 5 -44.69 -42.30 -5.17
CA LEU A 5 -43.38 -42.93 -5.43
C LEU A 5 -42.25 -41.98 -5.01
N ASN A 6 -41.24 -42.57 -4.38
CA ASN A 6 -40.00 -41.98 -3.88
C ASN A 6 -39.12 -41.41 -5.00
N ASP A 7 -38.39 -40.34 -4.70
CA ASP A 7 -37.20 -39.93 -5.44
C ASP A 7 -36.09 -39.57 -4.45
N ASP A 8 -35.06 -40.42 -4.40
CA ASP A 8 -33.83 -40.25 -3.64
C ASP A 8 -32.89 -39.32 -4.43
N SER A 9 -32.60 -38.12 -3.91
CA SER A 9 -31.49 -37.30 -4.41
C SER A 9 -30.64 -36.74 -3.28
N PHE A 10 -29.50 -37.43 -3.07
CA PHE A 10 -28.18 -36.88 -2.75
C PHE A 10 -28.06 -35.77 -1.70
N ASP A 11 -27.83 -36.22 -0.48
CA ASP A 11 -27.31 -35.46 0.65
C ASP A 11 -25.80 -35.76 0.81
N PHE A 12 -24.92 -34.81 0.46
CA PHE A 12 -23.48 -34.90 0.79
C PHE A 12 -22.80 -33.52 0.78
N LEU A 13 -23.23 -32.60 1.64
CA LEU A 13 -22.43 -31.44 2.03
C LEU A 13 -22.76 -31.04 3.48
N ASP A 14 -22.40 -31.89 4.43
CA ASP A 14 -22.11 -31.47 5.81
C ASP A 14 -21.10 -32.45 6.41
N LYS A 15 -19.83 -32.03 6.41
CA LYS A 15 -18.83 -32.58 7.33
C LYS A 15 -18.09 -31.44 7.98
N ASP A 16 -18.57 -31.13 9.18
CA ASP A 16 -17.87 -30.45 10.25
C ASP A 16 -16.44 -30.98 10.38
N PHE A 17 -15.46 -30.08 10.21
CA PHE A 17 -14.13 -30.29 10.76
C PHE A 17 -14.09 -29.61 12.11
N GLY A 18 -14.41 -30.40 13.14
CA GLY A 18 -14.37 -29.99 14.54
C GLY A 18 -12.97 -29.60 14.98
N PHE A 19 -12.88 -28.40 15.55
CA PHE A 19 -11.92 -28.02 16.58
C PHE A 19 -12.63 -27.07 17.56
N ASP A 20 -13.62 -27.60 18.27
CA ASP A 20 -14.11 -26.98 19.51
C ASP A 20 -13.12 -27.34 20.63
N GLN A 21 -12.06 -26.55 20.76
CA GLN A 21 -11.40 -26.40 22.06
C GLN A 21 -11.82 -25.06 22.64
N VAL A 22 -12.82 -25.14 23.53
CA VAL A 22 -13.14 -24.08 24.49
C VAL A 22 -11.98 -23.99 25.46
N SER A 23 -10.94 -23.25 25.09
CA SER A 23 -9.90 -22.82 26.02
C SER A 23 -10.49 -21.75 26.92
N THR A 24 -10.83 -22.11 28.16
CA THR A 24 -11.08 -21.17 29.25
C THR A 24 -9.81 -20.34 29.47
N PRO A 25 -9.79 -19.03 29.16
CA PRO A 25 -8.64 -18.21 29.47
C PRO A 25 -8.83 -17.73 30.91
N THR A 26 -8.20 -18.40 31.87
CA THR A 26 -7.77 -17.72 33.10
C THR A 26 -6.52 -16.92 32.72
N VAL A 27 -6.73 -15.89 31.91
CA VAL A 27 -5.70 -14.89 31.59
C VAL A 27 -5.74 -13.93 32.76
N GLU A 28 -4.70 -13.95 33.58
CA GLU A 28 -4.37 -12.81 34.45
C GLU A 28 -4.63 -11.54 33.66
N ALA A 29 -5.39 -10.59 34.21
CA ALA A 29 -5.74 -9.36 33.54
C ALA A 29 -4.46 -8.53 33.27
N ALA A 30 -3.74 -8.91 32.21
CA ALA A 30 -2.69 -8.12 31.61
C ALA A 30 -3.36 -6.78 31.32
N THR A 31 -2.83 -5.73 31.94
CA THR A 31 -3.29 -4.36 31.78
C THR A 31 -3.40 -4.11 30.29
N GLN A 32 -4.63 -4.03 29.77
CA GLN A 32 -4.86 -3.86 28.33
C GLN A 32 -4.29 -2.49 27.93
N GLU A 33 -3.07 -2.51 27.40
CA GLU A 33 -2.43 -1.31 26.86
C GLU A 33 -3.16 -0.91 25.58
N LEU A 34 -3.42 0.39 25.43
CA LEU A 34 -4.02 0.93 24.21
C LEU A 34 -3.13 0.58 23.01
N LEU A 35 -3.70 -0.05 21.98
CA LEU A 35 -2.98 -0.44 20.77
C LEU A 35 -2.18 0.72 20.16
N THR A 36 -2.75 1.93 20.15
CA THR A 36 -2.08 3.14 19.68
C THR A 36 -0.82 3.48 20.48
N LEU A 37 -0.85 3.32 21.81
CA LEU A 37 0.31 3.57 22.65
C LEU A 37 1.42 2.54 22.37
N LYS A 38 1.04 1.26 22.27
CA LYS A 38 1.98 0.18 21.91
C LYS A 38 2.65 0.43 20.56
N LEU A 39 1.86 0.72 19.53
CA LEU A 39 2.38 0.99 18.18
C LEU A 39 3.27 2.24 18.12
N LEU A 40 2.91 3.32 18.83
CA LEU A 40 3.74 4.52 18.90
C LEU A 40 5.06 4.26 19.63
N ARG A 41 5.05 3.50 20.73
CA ARG A 41 6.26 3.11 21.46
C ARG A 41 7.19 2.27 20.58
N GLU A 42 6.66 1.26 19.91
CA GLU A 42 7.41 0.42 18.98
C GLU A 42 8.00 1.25 17.83
N ALA A 43 7.24 2.19 17.26
CA ALA A 43 7.71 3.09 16.21
C ALA A 43 8.84 4.02 16.69
N ILE A 44 8.70 4.64 17.87
CA ILE A 44 9.72 5.52 18.45
C ILE A 44 11.01 4.74 18.71
N GLN A 45 10.91 3.54 19.30
CA GLN A 45 12.06 2.68 19.58
C GLN A 45 12.76 2.24 18.30
N THR A 46 12.01 1.80 17.28
CA THR A 46 12.55 1.36 16.00
C THR A 46 13.27 2.49 15.26
N GLN A 47 12.72 3.71 15.30
CA GLN A 47 13.32 4.87 14.65
C GLN A 47 14.50 5.47 15.43
N ASN A 48 14.59 5.21 16.74
CA ASN A 48 15.59 5.77 17.63
C ASN A 48 16.20 4.69 18.57
N PRO A 49 16.87 3.66 18.04
CA PRO A 49 17.27 2.47 18.82
C PRO A 49 18.29 2.76 19.94
N ASN A 50 19.06 3.84 19.83
CA ASN A 50 20.11 4.23 20.79
C ASN A 50 19.91 5.66 21.33
N ASP A 51 18.66 6.10 21.48
CA ASP A 51 18.32 7.45 21.90
C ASP A 51 17.61 7.43 23.25
N ALA A 52 18.39 7.60 24.33
CA ALA A 52 17.88 7.55 25.70
C ALA A 52 16.75 8.57 25.94
N VAL A 53 16.86 9.78 25.36
CA VAL A 53 15.84 10.82 25.48
C VAL A 53 14.52 10.37 24.86
N MET A 54 14.55 9.81 23.65
CA MET A 54 13.31 9.35 23.00
C MET A 54 12.73 8.09 23.66
N GLN A 55 13.57 7.22 24.23
CA GLN A 55 13.14 6.08 25.03
C GLN A 55 12.41 6.55 26.31
N ASP A 56 13.00 7.50 27.04
CA ASP A 56 12.38 8.09 28.22
C ASP A 56 11.07 8.82 27.89
N PHE A 57 11.04 9.56 26.77
CA PHE A 57 9.82 10.21 26.30
C PHE A 57 8.70 9.17 26.05
N ALA A 58 9.00 8.09 25.34
CA ALA A 58 8.03 7.04 25.02
C ALA A 58 7.55 6.27 26.27
N ALA A 59 8.44 6.07 27.25
CA ALA A 59 8.12 5.37 28.49
C ALA A 59 7.33 6.25 29.47
N GLN A 60 7.79 7.48 29.72
CA GLN A 60 7.35 8.31 30.84
C GLN A 60 6.34 9.39 30.43
N VAL A 61 6.58 10.08 29.31
CA VAL A 61 5.80 11.27 28.92
C VAL A 61 4.62 10.91 28.01
N LEU A 62 4.86 10.11 26.97
CA LEU A 62 3.87 9.76 25.96
C LEU A 62 2.54 9.20 26.54
N PRO A 63 2.53 8.27 27.51
CA PRO A 63 1.27 7.75 28.07
C PRO A 63 0.42 8.84 28.73
N ASN A 64 1.07 9.72 29.49
CA ASN A 64 0.40 10.83 30.18
C ASN A 64 -0.04 11.89 29.18
N LEU A 65 0.79 12.20 28.18
CA LEU A 65 0.44 13.11 27.09
C LEU A 65 -0.83 12.64 26.37
N LEU A 66 -0.91 11.38 25.95
CA LEU A 66 -2.10 10.83 25.30
C LEU A 66 -3.32 10.90 26.23
N ARG A 67 -3.16 10.56 27.52
CA ARG A 67 -4.25 10.60 28.49
C ARG A 67 -4.90 11.98 28.62
N TYR A 68 -4.11 13.05 28.61
CA TYR A 68 -4.59 14.42 28.89
C TYR A 68 -4.84 15.29 27.65
N THR A 69 -4.44 14.83 26.45
CA THR A 69 -4.60 15.63 25.21
C THR A 69 -5.53 15.00 24.16
N VAL A 70 -5.94 13.74 24.34
CA VAL A 70 -6.93 13.10 23.46
C VAL A 70 -8.29 13.80 23.55
N GLY A 71 -8.84 14.21 22.41
CA GLY A 71 -10.12 14.92 22.32
C GLY A 71 -10.05 16.42 22.62
N VAL A 72 -8.87 16.95 22.96
CA VAL A 72 -8.62 18.38 23.14
C VAL A 72 -8.29 19.01 21.78
N THR A 73 -8.88 20.15 21.45
CA THR A 73 -8.65 20.84 20.17
C THR A 73 -7.48 21.81 20.26
N ALA A 74 -6.46 21.66 19.39
CA ALA A 74 -5.38 22.64 19.26
C ALA A 74 -5.71 23.74 18.24
N LYS A 75 -6.33 23.35 17.12
CA LYS A 75 -6.81 24.25 16.07
C LYS A 75 -8.16 23.74 15.59
N GLY A 76 -9.03 24.67 15.21
CA GLY A 76 -10.36 24.32 14.73
C GLY A 76 -11.32 23.78 15.79
N GLY A 77 -12.44 23.20 15.34
CA GLY A 77 -13.41 22.50 16.18
C GLY A 77 -14.09 23.38 17.22
N LYS A 78 -14.03 22.96 18.50
CA LYS A 78 -14.66 23.64 19.64
C LYS A 78 -14.23 25.10 19.76
N PHE A 79 -12.98 25.41 19.44
CA PHE A 79 -12.48 26.80 19.44
C PHE A 79 -13.31 27.71 18.53
N PHE A 80 -13.66 27.26 17.31
CA PHE A 80 -14.53 28.03 16.43
C PHE A 80 -15.92 28.20 17.05
N SER A 81 -16.54 27.11 17.50
CA SER A 81 -17.92 27.11 17.97
C SER A 81 -18.14 27.80 19.33
N GLU A 82 -17.14 27.80 20.21
CA GLU A 82 -17.27 28.27 21.59
C GLU A 82 -16.62 29.64 21.80
N TYR A 83 -15.48 29.93 21.16
CA TYR A 83 -14.77 31.21 21.33
C TYR A 83 -15.03 32.16 20.18
N LEU A 84 -14.75 31.74 18.93
CA LEU A 84 -14.91 32.64 17.79
C LEU A 84 -16.38 33.02 17.55
N ASP A 85 -17.31 32.07 17.57
CA ASP A 85 -18.71 32.35 17.25
C ASP A 85 -19.52 32.95 18.40
N ARG A 86 -19.15 32.67 19.66
CA ARG A 86 -19.89 33.19 20.83
C ARG A 86 -19.30 34.46 21.43
N VAL A 87 -18.00 34.70 21.25
CA VAL A 87 -17.31 35.84 21.88
C VAL A 87 -16.79 36.81 20.83
N ILE A 88 -15.93 36.36 19.92
CA ILE A 88 -15.21 37.27 19.00
C ILE A 88 -16.10 37.80 17.88
N ASN A 89 -16.84 36.94 17.18
CA ASN A 89 -17.68 37.34 16.05
C ASN A 89 -18.81 38.29 16.49
N PRO A 90 -19.51 38.08 17.61
CA PRO A 90 -20.46 39.06 18.13
C PRO A 90 -19.82 40.42 18.44
N LYS A 91 -18.63 40.46 19.07
CA LYS A 91 -17.88 41.70 19.33
C LYS A 91 -17.48 42.41 18.03
N ARG A 92 -16.96 41.68 17.04
CA ARG A 92 -16.59 42.23 15.72
C ARG A 92 -17.80 42.77 14.98
N ILE A 93 -18.94 42.07 15.01
CA ILE A 93 -20.19 42.54 14.39
C ILE A 93 -20.67 43.83 15.06
N ALA A 94 -20.62 43.89 16.40
CA ALA A 94 -20.95 45.11 17.16
C ALA A 94 -20.00 46.28 16.82
N GLU A 95 -18.73 46.01 16.53
CA GLU A 95 -17.74 46.99 16.06
C GLU A 95 -17.83 47.29 14.54
N GLY A 96 -18.83 46.77 13.83
CA GLY A 96 -19.01 46.96 12.38
C GLY A 96 -17.97 46.22 11.51
N LYS A 97 -17.20 45.31 12.09
CA LYS A 97 -16.18 44.49 11.40
C LYS A 97 -16.79 43.18 10.90
N LYS A 98 -16.29 42.68 9.77
CA LYS A 98 -16.69 41.36 9.25
C LYS A 98 -16.29 40.24 10.23
N PRO A 99 -17.15 39.22 10.41
CA PRO A 99 -16.85 38.06 11.23
C PRO A 99 -15.67 37.27 10.65
N ILE A 100 -14.91 36.62 11.52
CA ILE A 100 -13.80 35.75 11.12
C ILE A 100 -14.38 34.46 10.55
N ARG A 101 -13.95 34.09 9.35
CA ARG A 101 -14.45 32.89 8.66
C ARG A 101 -13.82 31.61 9.23
N ARG A 102 -14.60 30.52 9.23
CA ARG A 102 -14.23 29.20 9.74
C ARG A 102 -13.31 28.39 8.81
N ASP A 103 -13.24 28.74 7.52
CA ASP A 103 -12.50 28.00 6.50
C ASP A 103 -10.98 28.17 6.57
N ASN A 104 -10.48 29.05 7.44
CA ASN A 104 -9.05 29.35 7.55
C ASN A 104 -8.25 28.37 8.44
N ALA A 105 -8.88 27.45 9.18
CA ALA A 105 -8.15 26.47 9.98
C ALA A 105 -8.80 25.08 9.93
N ALA A 106 -8.02 24.09 9.51
CA ALA A 106 -8.41 22.68 9.59
C ALA A 106 -8.43 22.22 11.05
N ASP A 107 -9.36 21.31 11.38
CA ASP A 107 -9.48 20.74 12.72
C ASP A 107 -8.25 19.87 13.04
N GLN A 108 -7.61 20.16 14.18
CA GLN A 108 -6.44 19.43 14.65
C GLN A 108 -6.51 19.26 16.18
N SER A 109 -6.37 18.02 16.65
CA SER A 109 -6.29 17.75 18.09
C SER A 109 -4.96 18.23 18.66
N LEU A 110 -4.93 18.56 19.96
CA LEU A 110 -3.71 18.96 20.66
C LEU A 110 -2.65 17.86 20.63
N ASN A 111 -3.07 16.61 20.81
CA ASN A 111 -2.20 15.46 20.66
C ASN A 111 -1.53 15.42 19.27
N THR A 112 -2.33 15.53 18.20
CA THR A 112 -1.81 15.53 16.83
C THR A 112 -0.90 16.71 16.55
N HIS A 113 -1.22 17.91 17.09
CA HIS A 113 -0.37 19.09 16.97
C HIS A 113 1.00 18.87 17.59
N LEU A 114 1.04 18.41 18.85
CA LEU A 114 2.28 18.16 19.57
C LEU A 114 3.09 17.03 18.92
N LEU A 115 2.49 15.89 18.60
CA LEU A 115 3.24 14.78 17.99
C LEU A 115 3.74 15.10 16.57
N ASN A 116 2.92 15.77 15.74
CA ASN A 116 3.33 16.15 14.38
C ASN A 116 4.38 17.28 14.36
N GLY A 117 4.51 18.07 15.42
CA GLY A 117 5.59 19.05 15.55
C GLY A 117 6.86 18.43 16.13
N LEU A 118 6.71 17.64 17.21
CA LEU A 118 7.82 17.09 17.98
C LEU A 118 8.68 16.12 17.15
N PHE A 119 8.07 15.12 16.51
CA PHE A 119 8.84 14.08 15.81
C PHE A 119 9.68 14.61 14.65
N PRO A 120 9.17 15.42 13.71
CA PRO A 120 10.01 15.95 12.64
C PRO A 120 11.05 16.96 13.17
N ALA A 121 10.72 17.79 14.16
CA ALA A 121 11.70 18.69 14.77
C ALA A 121 12.84 17.91 15.43
N ASN A 122 12.53 16.82 16.12
CA ASN A 122 13.50 15.91 16.70
C ASN A 122 14.40 15.27 15.63
N LEU A 123 13.85 14.84 14.50
CA LEU A 123 14.65 14.30 13.39
C LEU A 123 15.58 15.36 12.80
N ILE A 124 15.10 16.60 12.63
CA ILE A 124 15.92 17.72 12.15
C ILE A 124 17.04 18.02 13.15
N GLU A 125 16.72 18.12 14.44
CA GLU A 125 17.67 18.37 15.52
C GLU A 125 18.80 17.32 15.52
N ARG A 126 18.46 16.03 15.44
CA ARG A 126 19.45 14.94 15.32
C ARG A 126 20.32 15.08 14.07
N GLN A 127 19.75 15.49 12.94
CA GLN A 127 20.55 15.75 11.74
C GLN A 127 21.51 16.94 11.95
N LEU A 128 21.04 18.02 12.57
CA LEU A 128 21.87 19.18 12.87
C LEU A 128 23.05 18.85 13.79
N GLN A 129 22.89 17.91 14.74
CA GLN A 129 24.00 17.42 15.58
C GLN A 129 25.11 16.71 14.78
N THR A 130 24.79 16.12 13.62
CA THR A 130 25.80 15.49 12.76
C THR A 130 26.59 16.50 11.92
N LEU A 131 26.08 17.73 11.78
CA LEU A 131 26.67 18.80 10.99
C LEU A 131 27.44 19.76 11.88
N ASP A 132 28.39 20.50 11.30
CA ASP A 132 29.01 21.61 12.02
C ASP A 132 28.04 22.79 12.07
N THR A 133 27.14 22.78 13.05
CA THR A 133 26.08 23.78 13.23
C THR A 133 26.09 24.36 14.64
N THR A 134 25.37 25.45 14.84
CA THR A 134 25.15 26.01 16.18
C THR A 134 24.43 25.02 17.12
N VAL A 135 23.51 24.20 16.61
CA VAL A 135 22.82 23.17 17.41
C VAL A 135 23.81 22.16 17.98
N LYS A 136 24.74 21.62 17.16
CA LYS A 136 25.79 20.70 17.63
C LYS A 136 26.62 21.26 18.79
N ARG A 137 26.84 22.58 18.80
CA ARG A 137 27.66 23.27 19.82
C ARG A 137 26.89 23.60 21.09
N GLN A 138 25.55 23.63 21.07
CA GLN A 138 24.74 24.21 22.15
C GLN A 138 23.71 23.24 22.73
N VAL A 139 23.31 22.20 22.00
CA VAL A 139 22.26 21.26 22.42
C VAL A 139 22.88 19.93 22.80
N GLY A 140 22.96 19.66 24.11
CA GLY A 140 23.27 18.36 24.68
C GLY A 140 22.01 17.60 25.07
N GLU A 141 22.18 16.55 25.89
CA GLU A 141 21.07 15.73 26.34
C GLU A 141 20.07 16.53 27.21
N GLN A 142 20.57 17.32 28.17
CA GLN A 142 19.75 18.11 29.08
C GLN A 142 18.94 19.16 28.32
N GLU A 143 19.59 19.90 27.42
CA GLU A 143 18.96 20.93 26.60
C GLU A 143 17.88 20.33 25.69
N ARG A 144 18.10 19.11 25.19
CA ARG A 144 17.11 18.39 24.37
C ARG A 144 15.91 17.93 25.19
N ARG A 145 16.09 17.48 26.44
CA ARG A 145 14.97 17.18 27.36
C ARG A 145 14.15 18.44 27.67
N LEU A 146 14.81 19.58 27.86
CA LEU A 146 14.15 20.88 28.05
C LEU A 146 13.42 21.35 26.79
N LEU A 147 14.00 21.17 25.60
CA LEU A 147 13.37 21.46 24.31
C LEU A 147 12.04 20.73 24.15
N ILE A 148 12.05 19.41 24.36
CA ILE A 148 10.86 18.57 24.22
C ILE A 148 9.80 18.98 25.25
N SER A 149 10.20 19.23 26.49
CA SER A 149 9.30 19.67 27.56
C SER A 149 8.70 21.04 27.29
N GLY A 150 9.52 22.03 26.91
CA GLY A 150 9.08 23.38 26.57
C GLY A 150 8.13 23.39 25.37
N PHE A 151 8.41 22.57 24.35
CA PHE A 151 7.48 22.41 23.22
C PHE A 151 6.17 21.75 23.63
N ILE A 152 6.15 20.72 24.47
CA ILE A 152 4.88 20.13 24.94
C ILE A 152 4.01 21.16 25.69
N LEU A 153 4.66 22.09 26.38
CA LEU A 153 4.03 23.13 27.19
C LEU A 153 3.70 24.42 26.41
N HIS A 154 4.09 24.56 25.14
CA HIS A 154 3.97 25.85 24.42
C HIS A 154 2.54 26.35 24.24
N ASP A 155 1.57 25.44 24.21
CA ASP A 155 0.14 25.71 24.09
C ASP A 155 -0.56 25.31 25.41
N PHE A 156 0.05 25.60 26.57
CA PHE A 156 -0.45 25.19 27.88
C PHE A 156 -1.89 25.65 28.13
N GLU A 157 -2.30 26.78 27.56
CA GLU A 157 -3.68 27.29 27.66
C GLU A 157 -4.72 26.39 26.98
N LYS A 158 -4.29 25.53 26.06
CA LYS A 158 -5.19 24.66 25.29
C LYS A 158 -5.56 23.38 26.03
N PHE A 159 -4.79 22.98 27.04
CA PHE A 159 -5.09 21.80 27.84
C PHE A 159 -6.49 21.91 28.49
N ASP A 160 -7.15 20.76 28.62
CA ASP A 160 -8.40 20.68 29.35
C ASP A 160 -8.10 20.52 30.85
N TYR A 161 -8.13 21.64 31.56
CA TYR A 161 -7.83 21.71 32.99
C TYR A 161 -8.83 20.93 33.86
N ASP A 162 -10.03 20.62 33.36
CA ASP A 162 -10.99 19.79 34.09
C ASP A 162 -10.55 18.33 34.16
N LEU A 163 -9.76 17.87 33.18
CA LEU A 163 -9.19 16.52 33.17
C LEU A 163 -8.00 16.36 34.12
N ILE A 164 -7.47 17.46 34.68
CA ILE A 164 -6.25 17.47 35.51
C ILE A 164 -6.62 17.70 36.98
N PRO A 165 -6.67 16.64 37.82
CA PRO A 165 -7.17 16.77 39.19
C PRO A 165 -6.35 17.70 40.08
N ALA A 166 -5.03 17.82 39.82
CA ALA A 166 -4.14 18.70 40.56
C ALA A 166 -4.26 20.18 40.16
N MET A 167 -4.99 20.51 39.09
CA MET A 167 -5.10 21.89 38.63
C MET A 167 -6.00 22.71 39.57
N PRO A 168 -5.54 23.88 40.09
CA PRO A 168 -6.34 24.74 40.95
C PRO A 168 -7.69 25.14 40.34
N ALA A 169 -8.74 25.20 41.19
CA ALA A 169 -10.10 25.52 40.76
C ALA A 169 -10.22 26.90 40.11
N ALA A 170 -9.39 27.86 40.53
CA ALA A 170 -9.34 29.20 39.93
C ALA A 170 -9.05 29.11 38.41
N PHE A 171 -8.04 28.36 38.00
CA PHE A 171 -7.66 28.23 36.59
C PHE A 171 -8.68 27.42 35.78
N ARG A 172 -9.34 26.42 36.38
CA ARG A 172 -10.44 25.69 35.71
C ARG A 172 -11.60 26.62 35.40
N THR A 173 -11.99 27.47 36.34
CA THR A 173 -13.07 28.45 36.15
C THR A 173 -12.72 29.43 35.03
N VAL A 174 -11.49 29.96 35.02
CA VAL A 174 -11.02 30.83 33.94
C VAL A 174 -11.06 30.12 32.59
N ARG A 175 -10.65 28.85 32.54
CA ARG A 175 -10.62 28.09 31.28
C ARG A 175 -11.99 27.78 30.70
N ARG A 176 -13.01 27.61 31.57
CA ARG A 176 -14.41 27.41 31.19
C ARG A 176 -15.07 28.68 30.66
N ASP A 177 -14.56 29.85 31.04
CA ASP A 177 -15.06 31.13 30.60
C ASP A 177 -14.39 31.54 29.27
N PRO A 178 -15.13 31.52 28.14
CA PRO A 178 -14.55 31.87 26.85
C PRO A 178 -14.23 33.36 26.72
N GLU A 179 -14.64 34.23 27.65
CA GLU A 179 -14.25 35.65 27.61
C GLU A 179 -12.90 35.94 28.27
N GLN A 180 -12.41 35.00 29.09
CA GLN A 180 -11.15 35.15 29.79
C GLN A 180 -10.01 34.44 29.03
N ASP A 181 -8.81 34.98 29.18
CA ASP A 181 -7.62 34.48 28.52
C ASP A 181 -6.57 34.11 29.57
N ILE A 182 -6.20 32.83 29.61
CA ILE A 182 -5.19 32.32 30.53
C ILE A 182 -3.85 33.03 30.29
N ARG A 183 -3.48 33.35 29.03
CA ARG A 183 -2.18 33.98 28.74
C ARG A 183 -2.05 35.42 29.22
N LYS A 184 -3.16 36.07 29.59
CA LYS A 184 -3.16 37.44 30.13
C LYS A 184 -3.04 37.49 31.65
N ARG A 185 -2.89 36.33 32.30
CA ARG A 185 -2.71 36.25 33.75
C ARG A 185 -1.26 36.63 34.13
N PRO A 186 -1.01 37.00 35.39
CA PRO A 186 0.35 37.27 35.87
C PRO A 186 1.27 36.06 35.71
N ILE A 187 2.57 36.31 35.58
CA ILE A 187 3.57 35.26 35.39
C ILE A 187 3.59 34.20 36.52
N GLU A 188 3.26 34.59 37.76
CA GLU A 188 3.15 33.65 38.89
C GLU A 188 2.03 32.61 38.71
N ASP A 189 0.93 33.00 38.06
CA ASP A 189 -0.15 32.06 37.71
C ASP A 189 0.38 31.06 36.65
N HIS A 190 1.16 31.54 35.68
CA HIS A 190 1.77 30.68 34.67
C HIS A 190 2.80 29.72 35.28
N ARG A 191 3.64 30.18 36.21
CA ARG A 191 4.57 29.32 36.99
C ARG A 191 3.82 28.20 37.71
N THR A 192 2.68 28.52 38.33
CA THR A 192 1.83 27.54 39.02
C THR A 192 1.24 26.52 38.03
N ILE A 193 0.69 26.98 36.90
CA ILE A 193 0.12 26.12 35.87
C ILE A 193 1.17 25.16 35.31
N ILE A 194 2.33 25.68 34.90
CA ILE A 194 3.42 24.87 34.35
C ILE A 194 3.91 23.85 35.38
N THR A 195 4.03 24.23 36.65
CA THR A 195 4.41 23.30 37.72
C THR A 195 3.45 22.11 37.83
N VAL A 196 2.13 22.36 37.74
CA VAL A 196 1.13 21.29 37.74
C VAL A 196 1.25 20.42 36.49
N LEU A 197 1.43 21.03 35.32
CA LEU A 197 1.53 20.30 34.05
C LEU A 197 2.80 19.44 33.98
N VAL A 198 3.94 19.95 34.45
CA VAL A 198 5.21 19.23 34.50
C VAL A 198 5.07 17.94 35.31
N LYS A 199 4.48 18.01 36.50
CA LYS A 199 4.23 16.83 37.35
C LYS A 199 3.19 15.88 36.73
N THR A 200 2.12 16.43 36.16
CA THR A 200 1.02 15.65 35.56
C THR A 200 1.49 14.85 34.34
N LEU A 201 2.34 15.44 33.50
CA LEU A 201 2.87 14.83 32.29
C LEU A 201 4.15 14.03 32.53
N ARG A 202 4.62 13.95 33.78
CA ARG A 202 5.89 13.32 34.17
C ARG A 202 7.12 13.94 33.48
N LEU A 203 7.05 15.24 33.18
CA LEU A 203 8.17 15.99 32.62
C LEU A 203 9.27 16.24 33.66
N ASP A 204 8.95 16.22 34.95
CA ASP A 204 9.90 16.28 36.06
C ASP A 204 10.94 15.16 35.98
N ALA A 205 10.47 13.91 35.94
CA ALA A 205 11.31 12.73 35.79
C ALA A 205 11.96 12.63 34.40
N PHE A 206 11.36 13.25 33.38
CA PHE A 206 11.94 13.29 32.04
C PHE A 206 13.11 14.28 31.94
N ILE A 207 12.99 15.47 32.54
CA ILE A 207 14.04 16.51 32.54
C ILE A 207 15.20 16.10 33.45
N CYS A 208 14.89 15.53 34.62
CA CYS A 208 15.89 15.08 35.60
C CYS A 208 15.63 13.60 35.98
N PRO A 209 16.12 12.63 35.18
CA PRO A 209 15.84 11.20 35.39
C PRO A 209 16.32 10.64 36.73
N GLU A 210 17.46 11.10 37.23
CA GLU A 210 18.04 10.60 38.49
C GLU A 210 17.31 11.17 39.72
N GLN A 211 16.97 12.46 39.67
CA GLN A 211 16.37 13.20 40.77
C GLN A 211 15.31 14.16 40.22
N PRO A 212 14.04 13.72 40.11
CA PRO A 212 12.98 14.51 39.50
C PRO A 212 12.89 15.91 40.09
N GLU A 213 12.99 16.08 41.42
CA GLU A 213 12.88 17.39 42.07
C GLU A 213 13.87 18.45 41.53
N ASN A 214 15.00 18.07 40.93
CA ASN A 214 15.97 19.04 40.41
C ASN A 214 15.51 19.77 39.13
N TRP A 215 14.29 19.56 38.64
CA TRP A 215 13.77 20.26 37.46
C TRP A 215 13.41 21.73 37.74
N GLN A 216 13.11 22.10 39.00
CA GLN A 216 12.55 23.40 39.37
C GLN A 216 13.37 24.63 38.95
N PRO A 217 14.73 24.62 38.97
CA PRO A 217 15.53 25.73 38.44
C PRO A 217 15.26 26.05 36.97
N TYR A 218 14.78 25.08 36.19
CA TYR A 218 14.47 25.25 34.77
C TYR A 218 13.06 25.76 34.48
N LEU A 219 12.27 26.12 35.51
CA LEU A 219 10.88 26.56 35.33
C LEU A 219 10.77 27.79 34.40
N ASP A 220 11.64 28.77 34.59
CA ASP A 220 11.66 29.98 33.76
C ASP A 220 12.23 29.71 32.36
N ASP A 221 13.13 28.74 32.20
CA ASP A 221 13.55 28.25 30.88
C ASP A 221 12.37 27.62 30.12
N LEU A 222 11.56 26.79 30.78
CA LEU A 222 10.38 26.17 30.17
C LEU A 222 9.33 27.21 29.75
N LEU A 223 9.08 28.22 30.60
CA LEU A 223 8.19 29.33 30.26
C LEU A 223 8.72 30.13 29.07
N PHE A 224 10.02 30.44 29.05
CA PHE A 224 10.65 31.12 27.92
C PHE A 224 10.46 30.36 26.61
N LEU A 225 10.70 29.04 26.61
CA LEU A 225 10.48 28.21 25.43
C LEU A 225 9.01 28.16 25.01
N ALA A 226 8.10 28.06 25.97
CA ALA A 226 6.66 28.00 25.71
C ALA A 226 6.15 29.27 25.02
N TYR A 227 6.56 30.46 25.48
CA TYR A 227 6.15 31.72 24.85
C TYR A 227 6.78 31.93 23.47
N ASN A 228 8.04 31.58 23.32
CA ASN A 228 8.82 31.84 22.11
C ASN A 228 8.70 30.73 21.05
N ALA A 229 7.72 29.84 21.18
CA ALA A 229 7.32 28.91 20.11
C ALA A 229 6.71 29.61 18.89
N GLN A 230 6.31 30.88 19.02
CA GLN A 230 5.84 31.73 17.92
C GLN A 230 6.67 33.02 17.83
N ARG A 231 6.60 33.72 16.70
CA ARG A 231 7.35 34.97 16.45
C ARG A 231 6.48 36.23 16.29
N ARG A 232 5.15 36.14 16.47
CA ARG A 232 4.22 37.23 16.13
C ARG A 232 3.47 37.84 17.29
N ASN A 233 2.99 37.02 18.23
CA ASN A 233 2.18 37.46 19.38
C ASN A 233 2.82 36.92 20.66
N ASP A 234 2.68 37.66 21.78
CA ASP A 234 3.06 37.23 23.13
C ASP A 234 4.48 36.62 23.23
N THR A 235 5.45 37.20 22.52
CA THR A 235 6.85 36.76 22.54
C THR A 235 7.61 37.46 23.64
N ASN A 236 8.04 36.72 24.65
CA ASN A 236 8.77 37.24 25.79
C ASN A 236 10.28 37.19 25.52
N LEU A 237 10.74 38.11 24.66
CA LEU A 237 12.15 38.27 24.31
C LEU A 237 12.89 39.24 25.25
N ASN A 238 12.16 40.01 26.06
CA ASN A 238 12.74 40.93 27.03
C ASN A 238 12.58 40.39 28.46
N LEU A 239 13.50 39.50 28.84
CA LEU A 239 13.49 38.81 30.14
C LEU A 239 13.30 39.75 31.35
N SER A 240 13.82 40.98 31.27
CA SER A 240 13.73 41.98 32.35
C SER A 240 12.35 42.60 32.51
N GLU A 241 11.65 42.86 31.41
CA GLU A 241 10.26 43.38 31.41
C GLU A 241 9.25 42.26 31.66
N ASP A 242 9.58 41.05 31.20
CA ASP A 242 8.74 39.86 31.29
C ASP A 242 8.84 39.13 32.64
N GLY A 243 9.80 39.50 33.50
CA GLY A 243 9.98 38.93 34.83
C GLY A 243 10.49 37.48 34.86
N LEU A 244 11.19 37.06 33.80
CA LEU A 244 11.76 35.71 33.64
C LEU A 244 13.24 35.70 34.00
N THR A 245 13.67 34.69 34.75
CA THR A 245 15.07 34.47 35.17
C THR A 245 15.54 33.07 34.78
N PRO A 246 15.71 32.80 33.46
CA PRO A 246 16.10 31.48 32.98
C PRO A 246 17.53 31.11 33.42
N MET A 247 17.78 29.81 33.63
CA MET A 247 19.09 29.30 34.08
C MET A 247 20.08 29.12 32.91
N LEU A 248 19.59 28.80 31.72
CA LEU A 248 20.42 28.57 30.55
C LEU A 248 20.99 29.88 29.98
N ARG A 249 22.10 29.77 29.26
CA ARG A 249 22.73 30.92 28.58
C ARG A 249 21.87 31.38 27.40
N ASP A 250 21.89 32.68 27.13
CA ASP A 250 21.14 33.33 26.03
C ASP A 250 21.26 32.61 24.68
N ARG A 251 22.47 32.17 24.31
CA ARG A 251 22.70 31.50 23.02
C ARG A 251 22.01 30.13 22.95
N THR A 252 22.08 29.35 24.04
CA THR A 252 21.40 28.06 24.14
C THR A 252 19.89 28.27 24.14
N LEU A 253 19.37 29.21 24.93
CA LEU A 253 17.94 29.54 24.99
C LEU A 253 17.35 29.93 23.65
N ARG A 254 18.03 30.82 22.91
CA ARG A 254 17.59 31.21 21.56
C ARG A 254 17.58 30.05 20.59
N CYS A 255 18.62 29.20 20.65
CA CYS A 255 18.70 28.00 19.83
C CYS A 255 17.53 27.03 20.12
N LEU A 256 17.22 26.83 21.39
CA LEU A 256 16.08 25.99 21.81
C LEU A 256 14.74 26.60 21.40
N ALA A 257 14.56 27.91 21.57
CA ALA A 257 13.34 28.60 21.14
C ALA A 257 13.12 28.52 19.62
N ASP A 258 14.18 28.62 18.81
CA ASP A 258 14.10 28.44 17.36
C ASP A 258 13.70 27.01 16.98
N LEU A 259 14.19 26.00 17.69
CA LEU A 259 13.76 24.59 17.52
C LEU A 259 12.30 24.37 17.96
N THR A 260 11.87 24.99 19.06
CA THR A 260 10.46 24.97 19.50
C THR A 260 9.57 25.64 18.45
N CYS A 261 10.01 26.77 17.90
CA CYS A 261 9.27 27.47 16.85
C CYS A 261 9.22 26.68 15.54
N LEU A 262 10.30 25.98 15.18
CA LEU A 262 10.29 25.03 14.07
C LEU A 262 9.23 23.94 14.28
N ALA A 263 9.18 23.33 15.46
CA ALA A 263 8.21 22.29 15.79
C ALA A 263 6.75 22.78 15.66
N ASP A 264 6.41 23.95 16.21
CA ASP A 264 5.08 24.54 16.06
C ASP A 264 4.75 24.86 14.60
N ARG A 265 5.70 25.42 13.84
CA ARG A 265 5.51 25.73 12.42
C ARG A 265 5.28 24.48 11.58
N LEU A 266 6.01 23.40 11.81
CA LEU A 266 5.82 22.13 11.09
C LEU A 266 4.40 21.58 11.33
N ALA A 267 3.94 21.57 12.58
CA ALA A 267 2.60 21.08 12.92
C ALA A 267 1.46 21.96 12.35
N SER A 268 1.72 23.27 12.25
CA SER A 268 0.71 24.26 11.90
C SER A 268 0.61 24.57 10.41
N ILE A 269 1.73 24.70 9.72
CA ILE A 269 1.81 25.14 8.32
C ILE A 269 1.59 23.96 7.37
N ILE A 270 2.20 22.80 7.65
CA ILE A 270 2.23 21.69 6.71
C ILE A 270 0.88 20.95 6.70
N LYS A 271 0.14 21.09 5.61
CA LYS A 271 -1.10 20.34 5.29
C LYS A 271 -0.97 19.61 3.95
N HIS A 272 -0.13 20.13 3.07
CA HIS A 272 0.22 19.57 1.76
C HIS A 272 1.75 19.55 1.58
N PRO A 273 2.30 18.67 0.73
CA PRO A 273 3.75 18.60 0.52
C PRO A 273 4.38 19.93 0.07
N GLN A 274 3.66 20.73 -0.72
CA GLN A 274 4.12 22.04 -1.23
C GLN A 274 4.32 23.08 -0.12
N ASP A 275 3.66 22.92 1.03
CA ASP A 275 3.80 23.85 2.16
C ASP A 275 5.23 23.87 2.73
N ALA A 276 6.06 22.88 2.37
CA ALA A 276 7.50 22.86 2.62
C ALA A 276 8.25 24.09 2.07
N GLU A 277 7.69 24.76 1.04
CA GLU A 277 8.26 25.98 0.44
C GLU A 277 7.90 27.27 1.19
N SER A 278 7.17 27.17 2.30
CA SER A 278 6.82 28.34 3.11
C SER A 278 8.07 29.10 3.55
N ALA A 279 8.13 30.40 3.25
CA ALA A 279 9.26 31.27 3.59
C ALA A 279 9.62 31.19 5.08
N GLY A 280 8.60 31.10 5.94
CA GLY A 280 8.80 31.00 7.38
C GLY A 280 9.46 29.70 7.84
N LEU A 281 9.26 28.57 7.13
CA LEU A 281 9.99 27.33 7.41
C LEU A 281 11.41 27.41 6.86
N HIS A 282 11.56 27.98 5.66
CA HIS A 282 12.85 28.17 5.02
C HIS A 282 13.81 29.01 5.88
N GLU A 283 13.37 30.15 6.39
CA GLU A 283 14.16 31.04 7.25
C GLU A 283 14.67 30.35 8.52
N ILE A 284 13.80 29.61 9.22
CA ILE A 284 14.17 28.94 10.48
C ILE A 284 15.15 27.79 10.22
N ILE A 285 14.90 26.97 9.20
CA ILE A 285 15.80 25.87 8.85
C ILE A 285 17.14 26.40 8.36
N HIS A 286 17.14 27.48 7.58
CA HIS A 286 18.36 28.16 7.16
C HIS A 286 19.17 28.63 8.37
N GLY A 287 18.52 29.31 9.33
CA GLY A 287 19.19 29.79 10.55
C GLY A 287 19.74 28.67 11.43
N LEU A 288 18.94 27.62 11.68
CA LEU A 288 19.36 26.48 12.52
C LEU A 288 20.46 25.62 11.89
N SER A 289 20.50 25.54 10.55
CA SER A 289 21.47 24.73 9.80
C SER A 289 22.68 25.49 9.29
N ASP A 290 22.83 26.77 9.63
CA ASP A 290 23.84 27.67 9.05
C ASP A 290 23.82 27.62 7.50
N GLY A 291 22.61 27.50 6.93
CA GLY A 291 22.35 27.42 5.50
C GLY A 291 22.71 26.10 4.82
N GLN A 292 23.02 25.04 5.57
CA GLN A 292 23.43 23.73 5.02
C GLN A 292 22.26 22.84 4.60
N LEU A 293 21.06 23.07 5.14
CA LEU A 293 19.87 22.24 4.91
C LEU A 293 18.70 23.04 4.32
N ARG A 294 17.82 22.35 3.60
CA ARG A 294 16.55 22.86 3.08
C ARG A 294 15.46 21.78 3.16
N LEU A 295 14.19 22.20 3.16
CA LEU A 295 13.09 21.27 2.88
C LEU A 295 12.90 21.14 1.38
N THR A 296 12.49 19.95 0.96
CA THR A 296 12.05 19.64 -0.39
C THR A 296 10.98 18.57 -0.32
N TYR A 297 10.30 18.25 -1.41
CA TYR A 297 9.17 17.34 -1.38
C TYR A 297 8.99 16.64 -2.72
N HIS A 298 8.13 15.62 -2.73
CA HIS A 298 7.41 15.22 -3.93
C HIS A 298 5.91 15.25 -3.64
N THR A 299 5.11 15.40 -4.69
CA THR A 299 3.66 15.31 -4.57
C THR A 299 3.05 14.54 -5.73
N ILE A 300 1.89 13.94 -5.46
CA ILE A 300 1.09 13.17 -6.39
C ILE A 300 -0.25 13.88 -6.50
N SER A 301 -0.62 14.31 -7.69
CA SER A 301 -1.87 15.06 -7.93
C SER A 301 -3.14 14.23 -7.73
N GLU A 302 -3.03 12.90 -7.77
CA GLU A 302 -4.13 11.96 -7.61
C GLU A 302 -3.92 11.02 -6.40
N ASN A 303 -4.93 10.91 -5.53
CA ASN A 303 -4.97 9.89 -4.49
C ASN A 303 -5.86 8.71 -4.93
N ARG A 304 -5.22 7.57 -5.20
CA ARG A 304 -5.85 6.32 -5.64
C ARG A 304 -5.76 5.20 -4.58
N GLY A 305 -5.29 5.47 -3.36
CA GLY A 305 -5.17 4.46 -2.31
C GLY A 305 -3.86 3.68 -2.37
N VAL A 306 -3.92 2.35 -2.56
CA VAL A 306 -2.72 1.48 -2.47
C VAL A 306 -1.70 1.84 -3.53
N LEU A 307 -2.14 2.12 -4.75
CA LEU A 307 -1.30 2.56 -5.86
C LEU A 307 -0.54 3.84 -5.51
N THR A 308 -1.21 4.83 -4.89
CA THR A 308 -0.56 6.06 -4.44
C THR A 308 0.49 5.78 -3.37
N ASN A 309 0.23 4.85 -2.45
CA ASN A 309 1.22 4.43 -1.45
C ASN A 309 2.44 3.75 -2.10
N VAL A 310 2.24 2.86 -3.07
CA VAL A 310 3.35 2.22 -3.79
C VAL A 310 4.18 3.26 -4.55
N VAL A 311 3.52 4.22 -5.19
CA VAL A 311 4.19 5.34 -5.86
C VAL A 311 5.01 6.16 -4.85
N ASN A 312 4.41 6.56 -3.71
CA ASN A 312 5.13 7.27 -2.64
C ASN A 312 6.38 6.50 -2.19
N ASN A 313 6.26 5.20 -1.95
CA ASN A 313 7.39 4.36 -1.53
C ASN A 313 8.48 4.29 -2.61
N ALA A 314 8.11 4.16 -3.88
CA ALA A 314 9.06 4.16 -4.98
C ALA A 314 9.79 5.51 -5.12
N LEU A 315 9.10 6.63 -4.93
CA LEU A 315 9.73 7.95 -4.95
C LEU A 315 10.62 8.17 -3.72
N MET A 316 10.21 7.71 -2.54
CA MET A 316 11.06 7.74 -1.35
C MET A 316 12.36 6.98 -1.59
N ALA A 317 12.27 5.75 -2.13
CA ALA A 317 13.45 4.97 -2.51
C ALA A 317 14.32 5.72 -3.52
N ALA A 318 13.72 6.38 -4.51
CA ALA A 318 14.48 7.19 -5.49
C ALA A 318 15.28 8.33 -4.83
N HIS A 319 14.77 8.94 -3.77
CA HIS A 319 15.50 9.96 -3.01
C HIS A 319 16.57 9.34 -2.11
N THR A 320 16.24 8.26 -1.39
CA THR A 320 17.16 7.65 -0.43
C THR A 320 18.31 6.91 -1.10
N ASP A 321 18.12 6.37 -2.30
CA ASP A 321 19.16 5.67 -3.07
C ASP A 321 20.27 6.61 -3.56
N LEU A 322 20.00 7.93 -3.58
CA LEU A 322 21.03 8.92 -3.86
C LEU A 322 21.97 9.14 -2.67
N ASN A 323 21.59 8.69 -1.47
CA ASN A 323 22.46 8.79 -0.30
C ASN A 323 23.61 7.79 -0.41
N SER A 324 24.80 8.22 0.01
CA SER A 324 25.97 7.36 0.17
C SER A 324 26.22 7.06 1.65
N PRO A 325 27.07 6.07 1.99
CA PRO A 325 27.50 5.85 3.38
C PRO A 325 28.12 7.09 4.02
N ASP A 326 28.82 7.90 3.22
CA ASP A 326 29.55 9.09 3.66
C ASP A 326 28.68 10.35 3.67
N GLU A 327 27.69 10.46 2.79
CA GLU A 327 26.84 11.64 2.66
C GLU A 327 25.35 11.31 2.50
N LYS A 328 24.56 11.79 3.46
CA LYS A 328 23.09 11.77 3.39
C LYS A 328 22.59 13.06 2.74
N HIS A 329 22.18 12.97 1.48
CA HIS A 329 21.61 14.08 0.72
C HIS A 329 20.13 14.30 1.02
N TYR A 330 19.37 13.22 1.24
CA TYR A 330 17.93 13.24 1.50
C TYR A 330 17.57 12.41 2.74
N THR A 331 16.84 13.01 3.67
CA THR A 331 16.24 12.33 4.81
C THR A 331 14.73 12.50 4.75
N VAL A 332 14.00 11.39 4.74
CA VAL A 332 12.53 11.41 4.79
C VAL A 332 12.07 12.00 6.12
N LEU A 333 11.18 13.01 6.08
CA LEU A 333 10.77 13.77 7.25
C LEU A 333 9.28 13.62 7.57
N LEU A 334 8.39 13.93 6.61
CA LEU A 334 6.93 13.92 6.83
C LEU A 334 6.21 13.14 5.74
N TYR A 335 5.25 12.33 6.16
CA TYR A 335 4.41 11.51 5.30
C TYR A 335 3.03 12.14 5.17
N LEU A 336 2.62 12.46 3.95
CA LEU A 336 1.30 13.00 3.63
C LEU A 336 0.55 12.07 2.67
N PRO A 337 -0.80 12.12 2.63
CA PRO A 337 -1.59 11.26 1.74
C PRO A 337 -1.23 11.39 0.25
N THR A 338 -0.72 12.57 -0.16
CA THR A 338 -0.41 12.92 -1.55
C THR A 338 1.08 13.19 -1.76
N GLY A 339 1.97 12.79 -0.85
CA GLY A 339 3.40 13.00 -1.03
C GLY A 339 4.22 12.93 0.24
N VAL A 340 5.50 13.26 0.12
CA VAL A 340 6.46 13.19 1.21
C VAL A 340 7.31 14.45 1.20
N ILE A 341 7.63 14.96 2.38
CA ILE A 341 8.60 16.04 2.58
C ILE A 341 9.90 15.43 3.09
N TYR A 342 11.01 15.91 2.52
CA TYR A 342 12.37 15.52 2.84
C TYR A 342 13.13 16.71 3.43
N LEU A 343 14.01 16.41 4.36
CA LEU A 343 15.12 17.28 4.73
C LEU A 343 16.29 16.96 3.80
N ALA A 344 16.75 17.94 3.05
CA ALA A 344 17.81 17.77 2.06
C ALA A 344 19.00 18.70 2.32
N ARG A 345 20.17 18.31 1.83
CA ARG A 345 21.31 19.23 1.70
C ARG A 345 20.94 20.44 0.84
N ARG A 346 21.68 21.54 0.98
CA ARG A 346 21.46 22.78 0.21
C ARG A 346 21.42 22.53 -1.31
N SER A 347 22.31 21.66 -1.80
CA SER A 347 22.45 21.31 -3.22
C SER A 347 22.47 19.79 -3.38
N PRO A 348 21.33 19.12 -3.23
CA PRO A 348 21.25 17.67 -3.34
C PRO A 348 21.20 17.23 -4.83
N PRO A 349 21.59 16.00 -5.17
CA PRO A 349 21.51 15.50 -6.54
C PRO A 349 20.07 15.45 -7.04
N VAL A 350 19.83 15.83 -8.29
CA VAL A 350 18.48 15.93 -8.87
C VAL A 350 17.86 14.55 -9.12
N ILE A 351 16.56 14.41 -8.83
CA ILE A 351 15.78 13.20 -9.11
C ILE A 351 15.37 13.18 -10.59
N SER A 352 15.78 12.14 -11.32
CA SER A 352 15.41 11.98 -12.73
C SER A 352 13.96 11.53 -12.89
N SER A 353 13.09 12.41 -13.40
CA SER A 353 11.69 12.09 -13.67
C SER A 353 11.50 11.03 -14.76
N GLU A 354 12.49 10.83 -15.63
CA GLU A 354 12.41 9.86 -16.73
C GLU A 354 12.49 8.42 -16.22
N THR A 355 13.21 8.18 -15.12
CA THR A 355 13.41 6.84 -14.57
C THR A 355 12.31 6.42 -13.58
N LEU A 356 11.59 7.39 -13.00
CA LEU A 356 10.54 7.14 -11.99
C LEU A 356 9.43 6.18 -12.46
N PRO A 357 8.87 6.32 -13.68
CA PRO A 357 7.88 5.36 -14.19
C PRO A 357 8.37 3.91 -14.13
N ASN A 358 9.63 3.68 -14.50
CA ASN A 358 10.22 2.35 -14.52
C ASN A 358 10.46 1.80 -13.13
N ARG A 359 10.90 2.66 -12.21
CA ARG A 359 11.04 2.33 -10.80
C ARG A 359 9.70 1.93 -10.18
N VAL A 360 8.62 2.69 -10.39
CA VAL A 360 7.28 2.35 -9.86
C VAL A 360 6.82 0.98 -10.36
N VAL A 361 7.00 0.70 -11.65
CA VAL A 361 6.66 -0.61 -12.23
C VAL A 361 7.47 -1.73 -11.56
N ALA A 362 8.78 -1.53 -11.39
CA ALA A 362 9.64 -2.51 -10.74
C ALA A 362 9.20 -2.77 -9.28
N THR A 363 8.90 -1.71 -8.52
CA THR A 363 8.39 -1.83 -7.14
C THR A 363 7.07 -2.59 -7.07
N ILE A 364 6.12 -2.33 -7.97
CA ILE A 364 4.87 -3.09 -8.04
C ILE A 364 5.15 -4.56 -8.37
N LYS A 365 6.01 -4.82 -9.36
CA LYS A 365 6.36 -6.19 -9.75
C LYS A 365 6.97 -6.95 -8.59
N GLU A 366 7.93 -6.37 -7.88
CA GLU A 366 8.59 -6.99 -6.74
C GLU A 366 7.59 -7.31 -5.61
N LEU A 367 6.79 -6.32 -5.18
CA LEU A 367 5.82 -6.50 -4.09
C LEU A 367 4.77 -7.56 -4.44
N CYS A 368 4.20 -7.50 -5.64
CA CYS A 368 3.17 -8.44 -6.07
C CYS A 368 3.75 -9.83 -6.36
N ALA A 369 4.91 -9.92 -7.00
CA ALA A 369 5.55 -11.21 -7.28
C ALA A 369 5.88 -11.96 -5.98
N GLY A 370 6.38 -11.25 -4.95
CA GLY A 370 6.62 -11.84 -3.64
C GLY A 370 5.34 -12.42 -3.02
N GLN A 371 4.24 -11.66 -3.01
CA GLN A 371 2.97 -12.14 -2.45
C GLN A 371 2.34 -13.27 -3.28
N LEU A 372 2.41 -13.20 -4.61
CA LEU A 372 1.86 -14.22 -5.50
C LEU A 372 2.66 -15.53 -5.43
N ARG A 373 3.98 -15.48 -5.26
CA ARG A 373 4.80 -16.67 -4.96
C ARG A 373 4.38 -17.35 -3.65
N LEU A 374 4.23 -16.56 -2.58
CA LEU A 374 3.90 -17.08 -1.26
C LEU A 374 2.48 -17.69 -1.18
N ARG A 375 1.49 -17.02 -1.79
CA ARG A 375 0.07 -17.39 -1.62
C ARG A 375 -0.50 -18.19 -2.78
N GLN A 376 0.08 -18.06 -3.97
CA GLN A 376 -0.36 -18.71 -5.22
C GLN A 376 -1.88 -18.53 -5.47
N THR A 377 -2.42 -17.39 -5.04
CA THR A 377 -3.85 -17.09 -5.16
C THR A 377 -4.21 -16.93 -6.63
N GLY A 378 -5.33 -17.49 -7.07
CA GLY A 378 -5.72 -17.52 -8.48
C GLY A 378 -5.28 -18.78 -9.23
N PHE A 379 -4.46 -19.66 -8.64
CA PHE A 379 -4.29 -21.02 -9.13
C PHE A 379 -5.44 -21.93 -8.69
N SER A 380 -5.98 -22.70 -9.62
CA SER A 380 -7.02 -23.70 -9.34
C SER A 380 -6.90 -24.88 -10.30
N ARG A 381 -7.44 -26.03 -9.90
CA ARG A 381 -7.62 -27.20 -10.77
C ARG A 381 -9.07 -27.21 -11.23
N ASP A 382 -9.29 -27.21 -12.54
CA ASP A 382 -10.59 -27.58 -13.10
C ASP A 382 -10.51 -28.98 -13.69
N GLY A 383 -11.64 -29.63 -14.00
CA GLY A 383 -11.64 -31.00 -14.53
C GLY A 383 -10.85 -31.21 -15.84
N LYS A 384 -10.27 -30.14 -16.41
CA LYS A 384 -9.47 -30.08 -17.64
C LYS A 384 -7.99 -29.74 -17.37
N GLY A 385 -7.58 -29.60 -16.10
CA GLY A 385 -6.21 -29.38 -15.66
C GLY A 385 -6.05 -28.12 -14.80
N MET A 386 -4.80 -27.70 -14.63
CA MET A 386 -4.46 -26.50 -13.87
C MET A 386 -4.79 -25.21 -14.65
N LYS A 387 -5.25 -24.20 -13.91
CA LYS A 387 -5.51 -22.85 -14.37
C LYS A 387 -4.85 -21.84 -13.43
N TYR A 388 -4.45 -20.70 -14.00
CA TYR A 388 -4.01 -19.53 -13.26
C TYR A 388 -4.78 -18.31 -13.77
N ALA A 389 -4.74 -17.22 -13.00
CA ALA A 389 -5.40 -15.98 -13.36
C ALA A 389 -4.52 -15.15 -14.32
N ASP A 390 -5.13 -14.51 -15.32
CA ASP A 390 -4.43 -13.87 -16.44
C ASP A 390 -3.38 -12.81 -15.98
N TYR A 391 -3.60 -12.16 -14.84
CA TYR A 391 -2.71 -11.11 -14.31
C TYR A 391 -1.31 -11.60 -13.90
N TYR A 392 -1.08 -12.90 -13.74
CA TYR A 392 0.24 -13.43 -13.40
C TYR A 392 1.30 -13.05 -14.44
N THR A 393 0.90 -12.94 -15.71
CA THR A 393 1.76 -12.55 -16.83
C THR A 393 2.31 -11.12 -16.72
N LEU A 394 1.69 -10.26 -15.89
CA LEU A 394 2.18 -8.90 -15.65
C LEU A 394 3.37 -8.86 -14.69
N PHE A 395 3.50 -9.88 -13.82
CA PHE A 395 4.44 -9.89 -12.69
C PHE A 395 5.61 -10.84 -12.88
N PHE A 396 5.45 -11.86 -13.72
CA PHE A 396 6.45 -12.88 -13.97
C PHE A 396 6.79 -12.95 -15.45
N ASP A 397 8.06 -13.22 -15.76
CA ASP A 397 8.46 -13.75 -17.06
C ASP A 397 8.02 -15.22 -17.19
N ASP A 398 8.21 -15.81 -18.36
CA ASP A 398 7.72 -17.16 -18.64
C ASP A 398 8.36 -18.18 -17.68
N ALA A 399 9.67 -18.09 -17.45
CA ALA A 399 10.39 -18.98 -16.53
C ALA A 399 9.94 -18.80 -15.07
N GLY A 400 9.85 -17.57 -14.58
CA GLY A 400 9.36 -17.27 -13.24
C GLY A 400 7.91 -17.72 -13.04
N LEU A 401 7.06 -17.61 -14.05
CA LEU A 401 5.67 -18.09 -14.00
C LEU A 401 5.63 -19.62 -13.93
N MET A 402 6.48 -20.32 -14.69
CA MET A 402 6.60 -21.77 -14.62
C MET A 402 7.05 -22.25 -13.24
N GLN A 403 7.95 -21.52 -12.56
CA GLN A 403 8.35 -21.85 -11.19
C GLN A 403 7.18 -21.73 -10.20
N VAL A 404 6.43 -20.62 -10.23
CA VAL A 404 5.25 -20.45 -9.38
C VAL A 404 4.18 -21.50 -9.70
N ALA A 405 4.01 -21.83 -10.98
CA ALA A 405 3.10 -22.85 -11.45
C ALA A 405 3.47 -24.25 -10.92
N LEU A 406 4.77 -24.57 -10.81
CA LEU A 406 5.24 -25.82 -10.23
C LEU A 406 4.84 -25.90 -8.75
N GLU A 407 5.18 -24.88 -7.96
CA GLU A 407 4.83 -24.84 -6.54
C GLU A 407 3.32 -24.94 -6.32
N ALA A 408 2.53 -24.23 -7.13
CA ALA A 408 1.08 -24.27 -7.08
C ALA A 408 0.53 -25.66 -7.45
N THR A 409 1.11 -26.31 -8.45
CA THR A 409 0.72 -27.67 -8.86
C THR A 409 0.97 -28.66 -7.74
N LEU A 410 2.15 -28.64 -7.13
CA LEU A 410 2.49 -29.55 -6.02
C LEU A 410 1.64 -29.29 -4.76
N ARG A 411 1.29 -28.02 -4.47
CA ARG A 411 0.38 -27.69 -3.37
C ARG A 411 -1.04 -28.20 -3.63
N ILE A 412 -1.56 -27.99 -4.83
CA ILE A 412 -2.94 -28.33 -5.20
C ILE A 412 -3.10 -29.84 -5.37
N LEU A 413 -2.12 -30.51 -5.97
CA LEU A 413 -2.02 -31.96 -6.16
C LEU A 413 -1.07 -32.55 -5.11
N ASN A 414 -1.33 -32.28 -3.84
CA ASN A 414 -0.51 -32.84 -2.77
C ASN A 414 -0.70 -34.37 -2.65
N PRO A 415 0.24 -35.10 -2.03
CA PRO A 415 0.19 -36.56 -1.91
C PRO A 415 -1.05 -37.12 -1.21
N ASN A 416 -1.77 -36.31 -0.43
CA ASN A 416 -2.98 -36.73 0.29
C ASN A 416 -4.24 -36.70 -0.60
N LYS A 417 -4.15 -36.21 -1.85
CA LYS A 417 -5.27 -36.25 -2.79
C LYS A 417 -5.26 -37.52 -3.63
N GLY A 418 -6.46 -38.02 -3.91
CA GLY A 418 -6.64 -39.11 -4.87
C GLY A 418 -6.17 -38.73 -6.27
N SER A 419 -5.43 -39.64 -6.90
CA SER A 419 -5.04 -39.55 -8.31
C SER A 419 -6.26 -39.72 -9.22
N VAL A 420 -6.25 -39.05 -10.38
CA VAL A 420 -7.21 -39.35 -11.47
C VAL A 420 -6.54 -40.04 -12.65
N ALA A 421 -5.27 -40.43 -12.52
CA ALA A 421 -4.49 -41.07 -13.57
C ALA A 421 -5.18 -42.34 -14.08
N ALA A 422 -5.61 -43.25 -13.19
CA ALA A 422 -6.31 -44.48 -13.58
C ALA A 422 -7.56 -44.19 -14.45
N LYS A 423 -8.37 -43.19 -14.07
CA LYS A 423 -9.53 -42.76 -14.86
C LYS A 423 -9.12 -42.19 -16.22
N ARG A 424 -7.95 -41.54 -16.35
CA ARG A 424 -7.46 -41.04 -17.64
C ARG A 424 -6.95 -42.18 -18.53
N SER A 425 -6.34 -43.20 -17.94
CA SER A 425 -5.95 -44.46 -18.60
C SER A 425 -7.18 -45.18 -19.18
N GLU A 426 -8.22 -45.40 -18.37
CA GLU A 426 -9.47 -46.03 -18.80
C GLU A 426 -10.13 -45.31 -20.00
N ASN A 427 -10.08 -43.97 -20.00
CA ASN A 427 -10.60 -43.18 -21.12
C ASN A 427 -9.78 -43.39 -22.41
N LEU A 428 -8.45 -43.50 -22.31
CA LEU A 428 -7.60 -43.80 -23.47
C LEU A 428 -7.88 -45.22 -24.00
N ILE A 429 -8.02 -46.20 -23.12
CA ILE A 429 -8.41 -47.58 -23.49
C ILE A 429 -9.80 -47.58 -24.15
N THR A 430 -10.74 -46.77 -23.67
CA THR A 430 -12.06 -46.63 -24.31
C THR A 430 -11.96 -46.05 -25.73
N PHE A 431 -11.04 -45.12 -25.99
CA PHE A 431 -10.78 -44.64 -27.35
C PHE A 431 -10.15 -45.72 -28.23
N GLN A 432 -9.27 -46.55 -27.67
CA GLN A 432 -8.69 -47.70 -28.36
C GLN A 432 -9.74 -48.75 -28.75
N GLN A 433 -10.65 -49.10 -27.83
CA GLN A 433 -11.77 -50.02 -28.09
C GLN A 433 -12.73 -49.51 -29.17
N ARG A 434 -12.82 -48.19 -29.36
CA ARG A 434 -13.63 -47.56 -30.42
C ARG A 434 -12.90 -47.45 -31.77
N GLY A 435 -11.67 -47.98 -31.88
CA GLY A 435 -10.84 -47.90 -33.08
C GLY A 435 -10.30 -46.49 -33.37
N VAL A 436 -10.28 -45.60 -32.38
CA VAL A 436 -9.76 -44.22 -32.51
C VAL A 436 -8.24 -44.19 -32.29
N LEU A 437 -7.73 -45.09 -31.44
CA LEU A 437 -6.32 -45.32 -31.17
C LEU A 437 -5.94 -46.74 -31.60
N SER A 438 -4.68 -46.93 -31.99
CA SER A 438 -4.13 -48.20 -32.44
C SER A 438 -4.13 -49.23 -31.33
N ALA A 439 -4.53 -50.47 -31.64
CA ALA A 439 -4.56 -51.58 -30.69
C ALA A 439 -3.16 -52.05 -30.26
N ASP A 440 -2.12 -51.71 -31.04
CA ASP A 440 -0.74 -52.15 -30.81
C ASP A 440 -0.03 -51.41 -29.66
N TYR A 441 -0.65 -50.36 -29.11
CA TYR A 441 -0.07 -49.56 -28.05
C TYR A 441 -0.69 -49.85 -26.68
N ASP A 442 0.14 -49.88 -25.66
CA ASP A 442 -0.31 -49.96 -24.28
C ASP A 442 -0.54 -48.56 -23.70
N PHE A 443 -1.80 -48.24 -23.42
CA PHE A 443 -2.22 -46.99 -22.77
C PHE A 443 -2.60 -47.17 -21.30
N SER A 444 -2.30 -48.35 -20.70
CA SER A 444 -2.53 -48.59 -19.29
C SER A 444 -1.46 -47.92 -18.43
N PHE A 445 -1.87 -47.34 -17.30
CA PHE A 445 -0.97 -46.81 -16.28
C PHE A 445 -1.62 -46.79 -14.90
N ASP A 446 -0.77 -46.89 -13.88
CA ASP A 446 -1.14 -47.03 -12.47
C ASP A 446 -1.81 -45.79 -11.88
N ASN A 447 -2.49 -45.99 -10.75
CA ASN A 447 -3.11 -44.91 -9.99
C ASN A 447 -2.08 -44.19 -9.11
N ASP A 448 -1.32 -43.27 -9.71
CA ASP A 448 -0.25 -42.52 -9.04
C ASP A 448 -0.41 -41.00 -9.19
N ILE A 449 -0.44 -40.28 -8.06
CA ILE A 449 -0.59 -38.82 -8.02
C ILE A 449 0.59 -38.10 -8.69
N ARG A 450 1.78 -38.72 -8.75
CA ARG A 450 2.95 -38.19 -9.46
C ARG A 450 2.69 -38.08 -10.96
N ILE A 451 1.87 -38.97 -11.52
CA ILE A 451 1.42 -38.87 -12.92
C ILE A 451 0.58 -37.61 -13.11
N ASP A 452 -0.38 -37.34 -12.22
CA ASP A 452 -1.19 -36.11 -12.27
C ASP A 452 -0.31 -34.85 -12.17
N GLN A 453 0.64 -34.85 -11.23
CA GLN A 453 1.55 -33.72 -11.01
C GLN A 453 2.39 -33.40 -12.26
N LEU A 454 3.05 -34.40 -12.86
CA LEU A 454 3.83 -34.22 -14.09
C LEU A 454 2.94 -33.85 -15.27
N ALA A 455 1.79 -34.49 -15.42
CA ALA A 455 0.94 -34.32 -16.58
C ALA A 455 0.27 -32.94 -16.61
N GLU A 456 -0.28 -32.51 -15.46
CA GLU A 456 -0.92 -31.20 -15.37
C GLU A 456 0.09 -30.07 -15.37
N PHE A 457 1.27 -30.26 -14.78
CA PHE A 457 2.36 -29.28 -14.90
C PHE A 457 2.86 -29.16 -16.35
N GLY A 458 3.10 -30.28 -17.04
CA GLY A 458 3.51 -30.31 -18.43
C GLY A 458 2.52 -29.61 -19.38
N ASP A 459 1.22 -29.81 -19.16
CA ASP A 459 0.18 -29.08 -19.91
C ASP A 459 0.15 -27.59 -19.58
N LEU A 460 0.36 -27.22 -18.32
CA LEU A 460 0.38 -25.85 -17.86
C LEU A 460 1.53 -25.06 -18.50
N ILE A 461 2.74 -25.60 -18.53
CA ILE A 461 3.89 -24.93 -19.16
C ILE A 461 3.76 -24.84 -20.68
N SER A 462 3.23 -25.89 -21.33
CA SER A 462 3.17 -25.94 -22.81
C SER A 462 1.96 -25.21 -23.37
N ARG A 463 0.76 -25.61 -22.99
CA ARG A 463 -0.48 -25.14 -23.62
C ARG A 463 -0.98 -23.84 -22.99
N LYS A 464 -0.76 -23.61 -21.70
CA LYS A 464 -1.26 -22.41 -21.00
C LYS A 464 -0.23 -21.29 -21.07
N ILE A 465 0.89 -21.42 -20.36
CA ILE A 465 1.90 -20.37 -20.25
C ILE A 465 2.50 -20.06 -21.63
N TRP A 466 3.13 -21.05 -22.26
CA TRP A 466 3.74 -20.83 -23.57
C TRP A 466 2.71 -20.65 -24.69
N GLY A 467 1.57 -21.34 -24.64
CA GLY A 467 0.50 -21.16 -25.63
C GLY A 467 -0.11 -19.75 -25.63
N GLU A 468 -0.25 -19.13 -24.46
CA GLU A 468 -0.66 -17.73 -24.34
C GLU A 468 0.41 -16.79 -24.92
N ARG A 469 1.69 -17.02 -24.59
CA ARG A 469 2.81 -16.26 -25.18
C ARG A 469 2.83 -16.36 -26.70
N VAL A 470 2.71 -17.57 -27.26
CA VAL A 470 2.63 -17.78 -28.73
C VAL A 470 1.45 -17.03 -29.34
N SER A 471 0.30 -16.98 -28.65
CA SER A 471 -0.86 -16.21 -29.12
C SER A 471 -0.56 -14.70 -29.18
N GLN A 472 0.16 -14.17 -28.18
CA GLN A 472 0.63 -12.77 -28.18
C GLN A 472 1.64 -12.51 -29.30
N LEU A 473 2.58 -13.42 -29.52
CA LEU A 473 3.57 -13.34 -30.62
C LEU A 473 2.87 -13.31 -31.99
N GLN A 474 1.90 -14.21 -32.21
CA GLN A 474 1.12 -14.23 -33.45
C GLN A 474 0.30 -12.95 -33.65
N ALA A 475 -0.25 -12.38 -32.58
CA ALA A 475 -0.93 -11.09 -32.65
C ALA A 475 0.03 -9.97 -33.04
N ALA A 476 1.24 -9.93 -32.45
CA ALA A 476 2.28 -8.96 -32.78
C ALA A 476 2.73 -9.06 -34.26
N ILE A 477 2.90 -10.27 -34.79
CA ILE A 477 3.20 -10.51 -36.20
C ILE A 477 2.08 -9.94 -37.10
N LYS A 478 0.82 -10.24 -36.77
CA LYS A 478 -0.35 -9.74 -37.53
C LYS A 478 -0.44 -8.22 -37.51
N ASP A 479 -0.22 -7.59 -36.36
CA ASP A 479 -0.30 -6.14 -36.23
C ASP A 479 0.89 -5.43 -36.89
N ARG A 480 2.08 -6.04 -36.85
CA ARG A 480 3.22 -5.60 -37.63
C ARG A 480 2.93 -5.62 -39.13
N ALA A 481 2.36 -6.71 -39.63
CA ALA A 481 1.97 -6.84 -41.03
C ALA A 481 0.94 -5.76 -41.44
N LYS A 482 -0.02 -5.43 -40.58
CA LYS A 482 -0.96 -4.31 -40.81
C LYS A 482 -0.26 -2.95 -40.82
N ASN A 483 0.68 -2.72 -39.90
CA ASN A 483 1.41 -1.45 -39.81
C ASN A 483 2.35 -1.23 -41.00
N ARG A 484 2.95 -2.29 -41.54
CA ARG A 484 3.74 -2.24 -42.78
C ARG A 484 2.94 -1.76 -43.99
N LYS A 485 1.63 -2.04 -44.05
CA LYS A 485 0.75 -1.48 -45.09
C LYS A 485 0.66 0.04 -45.05
N LYS A 486 0.91 0.65 -43.89
CA LYS A 486 0.88 2.12 -43.67
C LYS A 486 2.27 2.76 -43.70
N LYS A 487 3.32 2.02 -43.27
CA LYS A 487 4.73 2.46 -43.25
C LYS A 487 5.60 1.36 -43.84
N LYS A 488 5.99 1.52 -45.12
CA LYS A 488 6.68 0.47 -45.91
C LYS A 488 8.08 0.11 -45.39
N ASP A 489 8.75 1.03 -44.68
CA ASP A 489 10.14 0.86 -44.23
C ASP A 489 10.29 0.05 -42.92
N LEU A 490 9.19 -0.46 -42.35
CA LEU A 490 9.25 -1.24 -41.12
C LEU A 490 9.73 -2.69 -41.39
N PRO A 491 10.75 -3.21 -40.68
CA PRO A 491 11.21 -4.58 -40.84
C PRO A 491 10.14 -5.63 -40.50
N GLU A 492 10.20 -6.76 -41.21
CA GLU A 492 9.37 -7.95 -41.00
C GLU A 492 9.75 -8.68 -39.71
N LEU A 493 8.76 -9.29 -39.05
CA LEU A 493 9.01 -10.17 -37.91
C LEU A 493 9.04 -11.61 -38.42
N PRO A 494 9.96 -12.46 -37.93
CA PRO A 494 10.06 -13.85 -38.36
C PRO A 494 8.81 -14.64 -37.98
N GLU A 495 8.52 -15.71 -38.72
CA GLU A 495 7.51 -16.68 -38.32
C GLU A 495 8.02 -17.53 -37.13
N ILE A 496 7.10 -17.95 -36.28
CA ILE A 496 7.43 -18.78 -35.11
C ILE A 496 7.78 -20.18 -35.61
N GLU A 497 8.96 -20.67 -35.24
CA GLU A 497 9.41 -21.99 -35.66
C GLU A 497 8.43 -23.10 -35.23
N PRO A 498 8.06 -24.04 -36.12
CA PRO A 498 7.13 -25.11 -35.78
C PRO A 498 7.61 -25.95 -34.60
N ALA A 499 8.92 -26.13 -34.45
CA ALA A 499 9.52 -26.95 -33.41
C ALA A 499 9.23 -26.47 -31.97
N VAL A 500 8.94 -25.17 -31.80
CA VAL A 500 8.63 -24.57 -30.49
C VAL A 500 7.14 -24.31 -30.30
N LEU A 501 6.27 -24.73 -31.22
CA LEU A 501 4.83 -24.58 -31.02
C LEU A 501 4.35 -25.38 -29.79
N PRO A 502 3.30 -24.93 -29.07
CA PRO A 502 2.81 -25.57 -27.83
C PRO A 502 2.54 -27.08 -27.97
N GLU A 503 2.03 -27.51 -29.12
CA GLU A 503 1.80 -28.92 -29.44
C GLU A 503 3.08 -29.74 -29.62
N ASN A 504 4.21 -29.10 -29.93
CA ASN A 504 5.50 -29.75 -30.17
C ASN A 504 6.44 -29.75 -28.97
N ILE A 505 6.18 -28.90 -27.96
CA ILE A 505 6.94 -28.89 -26.69
C ILE A 505 6.95 -30.26 -26.03
N ILE A 506 5.83 -31.00 -26.04
CA ILE A 506 5.78 -32.35 -25.45
C ILE A 506 6.76 -33.33 -26.12
N HIS A 507 6.98 -33.22 -27.44
CA HIS A 507 7.93 -34.07 -28.16
C HIS A 507 9.37 -33.70 -27.81
N LYS A 508 9.65 -32.41 -27.58
CA LYS A 508 10.95 -31.94 -27.10
C LYS A 508 11.24 -32.44 -25.69
N VAL A 509 10.25 -32.41 -24.80
CA VAL A 509 10.35 -32.93 -23.43
C VAL A 509 10.50 -34.46 -23.44
N ALA A 510 9.75 -35.17 -24.28
CA ALA A 510 9.90 -36.62 -24.45
C ALA A 510 11.33 -36.99 -24.89
N ASN A 511 11.92 -36.23 -25.81
CA ASN A 511 13.31 -36.43 -26.21
C ASN A 511 14.30 -36.15 -25.06
N PHE A 512 14.10 -35.07 -24.31
CA PHE A 512 14.91 -34.72 -23.15
C PHE A 512 14.87 -35.81 -22.06
N TRP A 513 13.72 -36.44 -21.86
CA TRP A 513 13.55 -37.58 -20.96
C TRP A 513 14.03 -38.94 -21.52
N GLY A 514 14.55 -38.97 -22.75
CA GLY A 514 14.96 -40.21 -23.42
C GLY A 514 13.79 -41.16 -23.67
N LEU A 515 12.61 -40.59 -23.98
CA LEU A 515 11.35 -41.26 -24.32
C LEU A 515 10.94 -40.97 -25.78
N THR A 516 11.90 -40.73 -26.66
CA THR A 516 11.64 -40.40 -28.07
C THR A 516 10.84 -41.49 -28.79
N SER A 517 10.98 -42.74 -28.35
CA SER A 517 10.20 -43.90 -28.81
C SER A 517 8.70 -43.79 -28.56
N CYS A 518 8.26 -42.95 -27.60
CA CYS A 518 6.86 -42.68 -27.29
C CYS A 518 6.22 -41.61 -28.20
N SER A 519 7.01 -40.96 -29.07
CA SER A 519 6.51 -39.87 -29.93
C SER A 519 5.37 -40.29 -30.88
N PRO A 520 5.39 -41.48 -31.52
CA PRO A 520 4.27 -41.95 -32.35
C PRO A 520 2.94 -42.02 -31.58
N GLN A 521 2.96 -42.60 -30.38
CA GLN A 521 1.79 -42.72 -29.50
C GLN A 521 1.28 -41.34 -29.08
N VAL A 522 2.18 -40.43 -28.71
CA VAL A 522 1.81 -39.04 -28.36
C VAL A 522 1.15 -38.33 -29.55
N ARG A 523 1.63 -38.52 -30.78
CA ARG A 523 1.01 -37.94 -31.99
C ARG A 523 -0.38 -38.51 -32.25
N GLU A 524 -0.60 -39.79 -31.99
CA GLU A 524 -1.90 -40.42 -32.14
C GLU A 524 -2.91 -39.86 -31.12
N ILE A 525 -2.48 -39.71 -29.86
CA ILE A 525 -3.29 -39.09 -28.81
C ILE A 525 -3.65 -37.63 -29.17
N GLN A 526 -2.71 -36.88 -29.77
CA GLN A 526 -2.98 -35.50 -30.23
C GLN A 526 -4.08 -35.45 -31.31
N ARG A 527 -4.23 -36.49 -32.12
CA ARG A 527 -5.19 -36.57 -33.24
C ARG A 527 -6.53 -37.20 -32.86
N ILE A 528 -6.77 -37.58 -31.60
CA ILE A 528 -8.04 -38.20 -31.17
C ILE A 528 -9.27 -37.42 -31.66
N ASN A 529 -9.28 -36.10 -31.53
CA ASN A 529 -10.43 -35.29 -31.97
C ASN A 529 -10.61 -35.29 -33.50
N GLU A 530 -9.53 -35.35 -34.26
CA GLU A 530 -9.56 -35.46 -35.73
C GLU A 530 -10.07 -36.85 -36.14
N SER A 531 -9.56 -37.91 -35.51
CA SER A 531 -9.99 -39.29 -35.72
C SER A 531 -11.46 -39.50 -35.37
N LEU A 532 -11.93 -38.95 -34.23
CA LEU A 532 -13.36 -38.98 -33.86
C LEU A 532 -14.23 -38.32 -34.92
N LYS A 533 -13.80 -37.17 -35.45
CA LYS A 533 -14.51 -36.45 -36.51
C LYS A 533 -14.52 -37.23 -37.83
N ALA A 534 -13.39 -37.81 -38.21
CA ALA A 534 -13.26 -38.63 -39.43
C ALA A 534 -14.15 -39.88 -39.36
N LEU A 535 -14.21 -40.53 -38.20
CA LEU A 535 -15.03 -41.71 -37.93
C LEU A 535 -16.51 -41.39 -37.64
N LYS A 536 -16.91 -40.11 -37.64
CA LYS A 536 -18.27 -39.63 -37.30
C LYS A 536 -18.76 -40.12 -35.93
N LEU A 537 -17.84 -40.35 -34.99
CA LEU A 537 -18.14 -40.78 -33.63
C LEU A 537 -18.45 -39.56 -32.74
N LYS A 538 -19.43 -39.69 -31.85
CA LYS A 538 -19.73 -38.64 -30.87
C LYS A 538 -18.67 -38.60 -29.77
N GLY A 539 -18.12 -37.41 -29.49
CA GLY A 539 -17.21 -37.18 -28.37
C GLY A 539 -16.14 -36.13 -28.67
N ASN A 540 -15.39 -35.75 -27.65
CA ASN A 540 -14.15 -34.99 -27.75
C ASN A 540 -13.29 -35.27 -26.51
N THR A 541 -12.02 -34.87 -26.54
CA THR A 541 -11.11 -35.03 -25.39
C THR A 541 -11.43 -34.08 -24.22
N GLY A 542 -12.42 -33.19 -24.36
CA GLY A 542 -12.84 -32.24 -23.32
C GLY A 542 -11.80 -31.20 -22.93
N GLY A 543 -10.65 -31.14 -23.62
CA GLY A 543 -9.49 -30.32 -23.24
C GLY A 543 -8.61 -30.95 -22.16
N VAL A 544 -8.81 -32.23 -21.84
CA VAL A 544 -7.98 -33.01 -20.91
C VAL A 544 -6.64 -33.32 -21.58
N PRO A 545 -5.49 -33.16 -20.89
CA PRO A 545 -4.18 -33.33 -21.49
C PRO A 545 -3.71 -34.80 -21.51
N TYR A 546 -4.48 -35.69 -22.13
CA TYR A 546 -4.17 -37.14 -22.16
C TYR A 546 -2.75 -37.48 -22.63
N LYS A 547 -2.22 -36.70 -23.58
CA LYS A 547 -0.85 -36.84 -24.10
C LYS A 547 0.20 -36.70 -23.01
N TRP A 548 -0.02 -35.79 -22.05
CA TRP A 548 0.87 -35.55 -20.92
C TRP A 548 0.73 -36.62 -19.84
N TYR A 549 -0.49 -37.13 -19.60
CA TYR A 549 -0.71 -38.28 -18.70
C TYR A 549 0.03 -39.53 -19.18
N PHE A 550 -0.07 -39.84 -20.47
CA PHE A 550 0.65 -40.97 -21.07
C PHE A 550 2.18 -40.81 -20.94
N LEU A 551 2.71 -39.64 -21.30
CA LEU A 551 4.16 -39.40 -21.21
C LEU A 551 4.68 -39.43 -19.76
N ALA A 552 3.92 -38.86 -18.81
CA ALA A 552 4.25 -38.88 -17.40
C ALA A 552 4.30 -40.31 -16.83
N ALA A 553 3.34 -41.16 -17.20
CA ALA A 553 3.33 -42.56 -16.80
C ALA A 553 4.58 -43.30 -17.30
N LYS A 554 4.91 -43.18 -18.59
CA LYS A 554 6.11 -43.82 -19.16
C LYS A 554 7.41 -43.27 -18.58
N PHE A 555 7.43 -42.01 -18.16
CA PHE A 555 8.57 -41.45 -17.44
C PHE A 555 8.75 -42.06 -16.04
N LEU A 556 7.67 -42.23 -15.28
CA LEU A 556 7.73 -42.82 -13.94
C LEU A 556 7.99 -44.33 -13.97
N GLU A 557 7.49 -45.06 -14.97
CA GLU A 557 7.84 -46.47 -15.20
C GLU A 557 9.35 -46.67 -15.38
N LYS A 558 10.02 -45.74 -16.07
CA LYS A 558 11.48 -45.74 -16.27
C LYS A 558 12.25 -45.26 -15.03
N ASN A 559 11.58 -44.59 -14.09
CA ASN A 559 12.17 -43.98 -12.89
C ASN A 559 11.34 -44.29 -11.61
N PRO A 560 11.21 -45.57 -11.21
CA PRO A 560 10.26 -45.98 -10.17
C PRO A 560 10.57 -45.42 -8.77
N GLY A 561 11.83 -45.10 -8.47
CA GLY A 561 12.27 -44.57 -7.17
C GLY A 561 12.13 -43.05 -6.98
N LEU A 562 11.51 -42.34 -7.93
CA LEU A 562 11.40 -40.88 -7.87
C LEU A 562 10.23 -40.43 -6.99
N GLU A 563 10.51 -40.03 -5.75
CA GLU A 563 9.46 -39.54 -4.83
C GLU A 563 9.19 -38.04 -4.97
N ASP A 564 10.25 -37.21 -5.00
CA ASP A 564 10.12 -35.76 -5.19
C ASP A 564 10.30 -35.37 -6.66
N LEU A 565 9.30 -34.68 -7.21
CA LEU A 565 9.29 -34.22 -8.58
C LEU A 565 9.89 -32.83 -8.76
N ARG A 566 10.23 -32.10 -7.69
CA ARG A 566 10.73 -30.71 -7.77
C ARG A 566 11.93 -30.58 -8.72
N ASP A 567 12.95 -31.41 -8.53
CA ASP A 567 14.17 -31.35 -9.33
C ASP A 567 13.95 -31.76 -10.79
N VAL A 568 13.03 -32.71 -11.03
CA VAL A 568 12.67 -33.12 -12.39
C VAL A 568 11.92 -31.99 -13.09
N CYS A 569 10.92 -31.42 -12.43
CA CYS A 569 10.15 -30.31 -12.97
C CYS A 569 11.00 -29.06 -13.16
N SER A 570 11.92 -28.75 -12.25
CA SER A 570 12.86 -27.62 -12.41
C SER A 570 13.72 -27.79 -13.67
N ARG A 571 14.25 -29.00 -13.91
CA ARG A 571 15.01 -29.28 -15.14
C ARG A 571 14.16 -29.16 -16.41
N ILE A 572 12.86 -29.48 -16.35
CA ILE A 572 11.94 -29.22 -17.47
C ILE A 572 11.78 -27.72 -17.69
N ILE A 573 11.65 -26.91 -16.63
CA ILE A 573 11.54 -25.45 -16.73
C ILE A 573 12.77 -24.91 -17.44
N ASP A 574 13.97 -25.30 -17.00
CA ASP A 574 15.23 -24.83 -17.59
C ASP A 574 15.30 -25.20 -19.09
N TYR A 575 15.01 -26.46 -19.42
CA TYR A 575 15.03 -26.94 -20.80
C TYR A 575 13.98 -26.26 -21.69
N VAL A 576 12.74 -26.09 -21.21
CA VAL A 576 11.70 -25.40 -21.97
C VAL A 576 12.05 -23.93 -22.13
N THR A 577 12.63 -23.29 -21.12
CA THR A 577 13.09 -21.89 -21.18
C THR A 577 14.20 -21.72 -22.21
N GLU A 578 15.17 -22.64 -22.25
CA GLU A 578 16.25 -22.63 -23.26
C GLU A 578 15.70 -22.70 -24.69
N LEU A 579 14.60 -23.45 -24.90
CA LEU A 579 13.93 -23.54 -26.20
C LEU A 579 13.10 -22.30 -26.55
N THR A 580 12.40 -21.71 -25.59
CA THR A 580 11.35 -20.70 -25.84
C THR A 580 11.84 -19.26 -25.70
N GLN A 581 12.78 -18.99 -24.79
CA GLN A 581 13.28 -17.64 -24.52
C GLN A 581 13.97 -17.00 -25.73
N PRO A 582 14.82 -17.70 -26.51
CA PRO A 582 15.43 -17.12 -27.71
C PRO A 582 14.39 -16.72 -28.77
N VAL A 583 13.28 -17.45 -28.84
CA VAL A 583 12.17 -17.14 -29.76
C VAL A 583 11.40 -15.93 -29.25
N ALA A 584 11.04 -15.89 -27.97
CA ALA A 584 10.31 -14.77 -27.38
C ALA A 584 11.09 -13.45 -27.50
N ALA A 585 12.42 -13.48 -27.33
CA ALA A 585 13.29 -12.30 -27.42
C ALA A 585 13.34 -11.63 -28.81
N GLN A 586 12.94 -12.34 -29.87
CA GLN A 586 12.91 -11.79 -31.24
C GLN A 586 11.77 -10.80 -31.47
N TYR A 587 10.80 -10.73 -30.55
CA TYR A 587 9.57 -9.97 -30.75
C TYR A 587 9.43 -8.87 -29.69
N PRO A 588 9.20 -7.60 -30.10
CA PRO A 588 8.95 -6.51 -29.17
C PRO A 588 7.51 -6.58 -28.67
N ILE A 589 7.27 -7.30 -27.57
CA ILE A 589 5.98 -7.37 -26.90
C ILE A 589 5.93 -6.29 -25.81
N SER A 590 4.81 -5.56 -25.72
CA SER A 590 4.57 -4.65 -24.59
C SER A 590 4.50 -5.45 -23.29
N ASP A 591 5.15 -4.94 -22.25
CA ASP A 591 5.13 -5.56 -20.93
C ASP A 591 3.82 -5.33 -20.16
N GLY A 592 2.87 -4.59 -20.74
CA GLY A 592 1.56 -4.30 -20.15
C GLY A 592 1.54 -3.13 -19.17
N TRP A 593 2.64 -2.38 -19.01
CA TRP A 593 2.77 -1.31 -18.01
C TRP A 593 2.75 0.11 -18.58
N ASP A 594 2.55 0.27 -19.90
CA ASP A 594 2.64 1.56 -20.60
C ASP A 594 1.71 2.63 -20.02
N ASP A 595 0.45 2.28 -19.74
CA ASP A 595 -0.52 3.21 -19.14
C ASP A 595 -0.08 3.66 -17.75
N LEU A 596 0.50 2.76 -16.94
CA LEU A 596 1.02 3.12 -15.63
C LEU A 596 2.22 4.05 -15.76
N ARG A 597 3.14 3.77 -16.69
CA ARG A 597 4.30 4.64 -16.94
C ARG A 597 3.85 6.05 -17.34
N GLN A 598 2.85 6.13 -18.21
CA GLN A 598 2.26 7.39 -18.63
C GLN A 598 1.55 8.11 -17.47
N TRP A 599 0.79 7.38 -16.64
CA TRP A 599 0.10 7.95 -15.49
C TRP A 599 1.09 8.52 -14.47
N VAL A 600 2.11 7.76 -14.07
CA VAL A 600 3.17 8.22 -13.14
C VAL A 600 3.82 9.51 -13.63
N SER A 601 4.17 9.56 -14.93
CA SER A 601 4.80 10.74 -15.56
C SER A 601 3.94 12.01 -15.55
N LYS A 602 2.62 11.87 -15.34
CA LYS A 602 1.67 12.98 -15.30
C LYS A 602 1.32 13.40 -13.88
N VAL A 603 1.21 12.44 -12.95
CA VAL A 603 0.70 12.71 -11.60
C VAL A 603 1.80 13.07 -10.61
N VAL A 604 3.03 12.59 -10.84
CA VAL A 604 4.17 12.92 -10.00
C VAL A 604 4.66 14.33 -10.32
N ILE A 605 4.81 15.14 -9.28
CA ILE A 605 5.30 16.51 -9.36
C ILE A 605 6.49 16.63 -8.41
N LEU A 606 7.61 17.11 -8.96
CA LEU A 606 8.83 17.45 -8.24
C LEU A 606 8.98 18.99 -8.21
N PRO A 607 9.56 19.58 -7.16
CA PRO A 607 9.62 21.04 -6.96
C PRO A 607 10.30 21.78 -8.12
N GLU A 608 11.41 21.25 -8.65
CA GLU A 608 12.13 21.86 -9.78
C GLU A 608 11.32 21.88 -11.10
N GLN A 609 10.26 21.06 -11.21
CA GLN A 609 9.39 20.99 -12.38
C GLN A 609 8.13 21.84 -12.25
N ALA A 610 7.82 22.32 -11.05
CA ALA A 610 6.60 23.08 -10.77
C ALA A 610 6.65 24.52 -11.33
N GLN A 611 7.85 25.09 -11.54
CA GLN A 611 8.02 26.52 -11.82
C GLN A 611 7.95 26.94 -13.29
N GLU A 612 8.24 26.07 -14.28
CA GLU A 612 8.35 26.54 -15.68
C GLU A 612 7.50 25.77 -16.72
N ALA A 613 7.00 24.56 -16.43
CA ALA A 613 6.32 23.71 -17.44
C ALA A 613 4.88 23.29 -17.10
N ALA A 614 4.35 23.66 -15.93
CA ALA A 614 3.14 23.06 -15.38
C ALA A 614 1.84 23.50 -16.08
N THR A 615 1.66 24.79 -16.35
CA THR A 615 0.36 25.31 -16.81
C THR A 615 0.01 24.85 -18.23
N SER A 616 0.94 24.97 -19.19
CA SER A 616 0.70 24.56 -20.58
C SER A 616 0.49 23.04 -20.71
N LYS A 617 1.26 22.25 -19.96
CA LYS A 617 1.16 20.78 -19.96
C LYS A 617 -0.12 20.29 -19.28
N GLN A 618 -0.57 20.95 -18.20
CA GLN A 618 -1.85 20.66 -17.55
C GLN A 618 -3.05 21.01 -18.45
N ILE A 619 -3.00 22.13 -19.17
CA ILE A 619 -4.05 22.50 -20.14
C ILE A 619 -4.15 21.45 -21.25
N GLU A 620 -3.02 20.99 -21.81
CA GLU A 620 -3.03 19.93 -22.81
C GLU A 620 -3.61 18.60 -22.29
N VAL A 621 -3.27 18.21 -21.06
CA VAL A 621 -3.82 17.01 -20.43
C VAL A 621 -5.33 17.15 -20.25
N PHE A 622 -5.80 18.28 -19.72
CA PHE A 622 -7.23 18.56 -19.57
C PHE A 622 -7.97 18.52 -20.91
N LEU A 623 -7.43 19.15 -21.95
CA LEU A 623 -8.03 19.14 -23.29
C LEU A 623 -8.12 17.73 -23.88
N LYS A 624 -7.10 16.89 -23.66
CA LYS A 624 -7.12 15.47 -24.07
C LYS A 624 -8.20 14.69 -23.32
N GLU A 625 -8.32 14.89 -22.02
CA GLU A 625 -9.36 14.25 -21.19
C GLU A 625 -10.77 14.69 -21.60
N LEU A 626 -10.96 15.99 -21.84
CA LEU A 626 -12.22 16.57 -22.30
C LEU A 626 -12.60 16.03 -23.69
N ALA A 627 -11.63 15.91 -24.60
CA ALA A 627 -11.84 15.33 -25.92
C ALA A 627 -12.25 13.85 -25.83
N TYR A 628 -11.56 13.06 -24.98
CA TYR A 628 -11.88 11.65 -24.75
C TYR A 628 -13.29 11.48 -24.17
N TYR A 629 -13.63 12.30 -23.17
CA TYR A 629 -14.96 12.33 -22.57
C TYR A 629 -16.05 12.71 -23.59
N SER A 630 -15.77 13.70 -24.44
CA SER A 630 -16.70 14.12 -25.51
C SER A 630 -16.89 13.05 -26.58
N ALA A 631 -15.83 12.32 -26.94
CA ALA A 631 -15.89 11.19 -27.86
C ALA A 631 -16.69 10.00 -27.29
N ALA A 632 -16.57 9.73 -25.98
CA ALA A 632 -17.33 8.68 -25.30
C ALA A 632 -18.86 8.94 -25.25
N LYS A 633 -19.29 10.20 -25.40
CA LYS A 633 -20.70 10.61 -25.48
C LYS A 633 -21.34 10.45 -26.86
N LYS A 634 -20.56 10.24 -27.93
CA LYS A 634 -21.11 10.10 -29.29
C LYS A 634 -21.88 8.78 -29.45
N PRO A 635 -23.16 8.78 -29.88
CA PRO A 635 -23.88 7.55 -30.20
C PRO A 635 -23.38 6.94 -31.51
N GLY A 636 -23.33 5.60 -31.61
CA GLY A 636 -23.03 4.87 -32.85
C GLY A 636 -21.61 4.27 -32.96
N ARG A 637 -21.20 3.94 -34.20
CA ARG A 637 -19.93 3.28 -34.53
C ARG A 637 -18.76 4.25 -34.31
N GLY A 638 -17.79 3.89 -33.47
CA GLY A 638 -16.67 4.75 -33.07
C GLY A 638 -16.73 5.31 -31.64
N ARG A 639 -17.72 4.86 -30.84
CA ARG A 639 -17.83 5.19 -29.42
C ARG A 639 -16.63 4.66 -28.62
N GLN A 640 -15.93 5.54 -27.92
CA GLN A 640 -14.86 5.15 -27.00
C GLN A 640 -15.44 4.61 -25.68
N LEU A 641 -14.84 3.53 -25.16
CA LEU A 641 -15.14 3.00 -23.85
C LEU A 641 -14.57 3.93 -22.78
N ILE A 642 -15.33 4.18 -21.72
CA ILE A 642 -14.93 5.00 -20.57
C ILE A 642 -14.93 4.15 -19.31
N CYS A 643 -13.98 4.41 -18.41
CA CYS A 643 -13.97 3.74 -17.12
C CYS A 643 -15.18 4.17 -16.27
N SER A 644 -15.95 3.22 -15.78
CA SER A 644 -17.12 3.46 -14.91
C SER A 644 -16.77 4.00 -13.51
N VAL A 645 -15.50 3.88 -13.11
CA VAL A 645 -15.00 4.33 -11.80
C VAL A 645 -14.39 5.72 -11.90
N SER A 646 -13.38 5.88 -12.77
CA SER A 646 -12.54 7.08 -12.80
C SER A 646 -12.76 7.96 -14.02
N HIS A 647 -13.48 7.49 -15.06
CA HIS A 647 -13.59 8.17 -16.36
C HIS A 647 -12.25 8.54 -17.01
N SER A 648 -11.16 7.92 -16.57
CA SER A 648 -9.80 8.25 -16.97
C SER A 648 -9.53 7.94 -18.45
N PRO A 649 -8.57 8.64 -19.10
CA PRO A 649 -8.27 8.47 -20.52
C PRO A 649 -7.43 7.22 -20.87
N TYR A 650 -7.05 6.42 -19.88
CA TYR A 650 -6.23 5.21 -20.05
C TYR A 650 -7.00 4.05 -20.70
N SER A 651 -6.29 3.04 -21.17
CA SER A 651 -6.89 1.88 -21.86
C SER A 651 -8.00 1.27 -21.02
N VAL A 652 -9.15 1.06 -21.65
CA VAL A 652 -10.36 0.57 -20.99
C VAL A 652 -10.72 -0.79 -21.57
N SER A 653 -10.85 -1.79 -20.70
CA SER A 653 -11.35 -3.11 -21.05
C SER A 653 -12.66 -3.39 -20.33
N GLU A 654 -13.48 -4.25 -20.94
CA GLU A 654 -14.65 -4.81 -20.28
C GLU A 654 -14.17 -5.71 -19.13
N GLN A 655 -14.80 -5.59 -17.96
CA GLN A 655 -14.46 -6.42 -16.80
C GLN A 655 -14.92 -7.86 -17.07
N MET A 656 -13.96 -8.74 -17.34
CA MET A 656 -14.18 -10.18 -17.48
C MET A 656 -14.06 -10.88 -16.12
N GLU A 657 -14.76 -12.00 -15.93
CA GLU A 657 -14.70 -12.82 -14.71
C GLU A 657 -13.28 -13.28 -14.35
N SER A 658 -12.40 -13.43 -15.35
CA SER A 658 -10.99 -13.83 -15.16
C SER A 658 -10.05 -12.67 -14.80
N ALA A 659 -10.46 -11.42 -14.97
CA ALA A 659 -9.59 -10.25 -14.87
C ALA A 659 -9.41 -9.72 -13.44
N VAL A 660 -10.21 -10.19 -12.48
CA VAL A 660 -10.19 -9.76 -11.07
C VAL A 660 -10.32 -10.98 -10.16
N LEU A 661 -9.56 -11.06 -9.06
CA LEU A 661 -9.44 -12.27 -8.21
C LEU A 661 -10.74 -12.81 -7.61
N PHE A 662 -11.87 -12.10 -7.70
CA PHE A 662 -13.17 -12.52 -7.17
C PHE A 662 -14.29 -12.32 -8.17
N THR A 663 -15.38 -13.08 -7.97
CA THR A 663 -16.66 -12.96 -8.67
C THR A 663 -16.92 -11.49 -8.99
N PRO A 664 -17.33 -11.16 -10.23
CA PRO A 664 -17.54 -9.78 -10.63
C PRO A 664 -18.34 -9.09 -9.53
N GLN A 665 -18.09 -7.81 -9.28
CA GLN A 665 -19.12 -7.02 -8.62
C GLN A 665 -20.28 -6.96 -9.63
N VAL A 666 -21.09 -8.03 -9.68
CA VAL A 666 -22.02 -8.33 -10.78
C VAL A 666 -23.14 -7.29 -10.81
N TYR A 667 -23.35 -6.54 -9.73
CA TYR A 667 -24.40 -5.54 -9.68
C TYR A 667 -23.90 -4.27 -9.01
N THR A 668 -23.74 -3.22 -9.80
CA THR A 668 -23.85 -1.85 -9.28
C THR A 668 -24.70 -1.01 -10.20
N ASN A 669 -25.50 -0.14 -9.62
CA ASN A 669 -26.46 0.77 -10.26
C ASN A 669 -25.82 1.84 -11.18
N LYS A 670 -24.52 1.77 -11.46
CA LYS A 670 -23.83 2.65 -12.42
C LYS A 670 -23.74 1.95 -13.78
N GLN A 671 -24.82 2.03 -14.54
CA GLN A 671 -24.80 1.72 -15.98
C GLN A 671 -23.89 2.73 -16.70
N HIS A 672 -23.38 2.33 -17.87
CA HIS A 672 -22.77 3.29 -18.78
C HIS A 672 -23.78 4.40 -19.10
N LEU A 673 -23.32 5.64 -19.33
CA LEU A 673 -24.18 6.72 -19.83
C LEU A 673 -24.93 6.27 -21.10
N GLY A 674 -26.22 5.94 -20.97
CA GLY A 674 -27.06 5.44 -22.07
C GLY A 674 -26.84 3.98 -22.48
N GLY A 675 -26.32 3.11 -21.62
CA GLY A 675 -26.15 1.67 -21.90
C GLY A 675 -27.11 0.78 -21.11
N SER A 676 -27.64 -0.28 -21.73
CA SER A 676 -28.52 -1.28 -21.11
C SER A 676 -27.77 -2.43 -20.42
N ASN A 677 -26.46 -2.57 -20.64
CA ASN A 677 -25.64 -3.66 -20.08
C ASN A 677 -25.09 -3.31 -18.70
N ALA A 678 -25.14 -4.28 -17.78
CA ALA A 678 -24.64 -4.15 -16.40
C ALA A 678 -23.13 -4.42 -16.23
N LYS A 679 -22.44 -4.89 -17.28
CA LYS A 679 -20.99 -5.16 -17.23
C LYS A 679 -20.20 -3.87 -17.18
N ARG A 680 -19.13 -3.80 -16.37
CA ARG A 680 -18.33 -2.58 -16.20
C ARG A 680 -17.21 -2.48 -17.22
N ASN A 681 -16.91 -1.24 -17.60
CA ASN A 681 -15.67 -0.89 -18.30
C ASN A 681 -14.70 -0.31 -17.27
N ILE A 682 -13.52 -0.89 -17.12
CA ILE A 682 -12.53 -0.48 -16.11
C ILE A 682 -11.26 -0.06 -16.83
N SER A 683 -10.67 1.07 -16.44
CA SER A 683 -9.37 1.49 -16.98
C SER A 683 -8.26 0.68 -16.37
N SER A 684 -7.17 0.48 -17.11
CA SER A 684 -5.94 -0.18 -16.66
C SER A 684 -5.46 0.30 -15.29
N ILE A 685 -5.48 1.62 -15.02
CA ILE A 685 -5.08 2.19 -13.73
C ILE A 685 -6.05 1.83 -12.59
N ALA A 686 -7.36 1.87 -12.84
CA ALA A 686 -8.35 1.47 -11.83
C ALA A 686 -8.31 -0.05 -11.58
N GLY A 687 -8.11 -0.85 -12.64
CA GLY A 687 -7.91 -2.28 -12.54
C GLY A 687 -6.64 -2.62 -11.74
N MET A 688 -5.56 -1.88 -11.96
CA MET A 688 -4.31 -1.99 -11.20
C MET A 688 -4.54 -1.75 -9.71
N GLU A 689 -5.20 -0.64 -9.32
CA GLU A 689 -5.52 -0.37 -7.91
C GLU A 689 -6.37 -1.49 -7.28
N MET A 690 -7.38 -1.97 -7.99
CA MET A 690 -8.22 -3.08 -7.50
C MET A 690 -7.40 -4.36 -7.30
N MET A 691 -6.53 -4.68 -8.24
CA MET A 691 -5.63 -5.83 -8.17
C MET A 691 -4.62 -5.69 -7.02
N LEU A 692 -4.01 -4.51 -6.84
CA LEU A 692 -3.07 -4.24 -5.75
C LEU A 692 -3.71 -4.45 -4.38
N ARG A 693 -4.95 -3.97 -4.17
CA ARG A 693 -5.69 -4.23 -2.92
C ARG A 693 -5.86 -5.72 -2.67
N GLN A 694 -6.17 -6.49 -3.70
CA GLN A 694 -6.39 -7.93 -3.56
C GLN A 694 -5.11 -8.68 -3.24
N ILE A 695 -4.01 -8.35 -3.92
CA ILE A 695 -2.73 -9.03 -3.71
C ILE A 695 -2.11 -8.63 -2.36
N LEU A 696 -2.11 -7.33 -2.04
CA LEU A 696 -1.35 -6.79 -0.90
C LEU A 696 -2.16 -6.68 0.40
N MET A 697 -3.47 -6.45 0.33
CA MET A 697 -4.29 -6.17 1.54
C MET A 697 -5.19 -7.32 1.97
N ASN A 698 -5.38 -8.37 1.15
CA ASN A 698 -6.32 -9.43 1.50
C ASN A 698 -5.70 -10.32 2.60
N GLN A 699 -5.90 -9.99 3.87
CA GLN A 699 -5.39 -10.76 5.00
C GLN A 699 -6.26 -11.99 5.35
N THR A 700 -7.38 -12.20 4.64
CA THR A 700 -8.27 -13.33 4.91
C THR A 700 -8.63 -14.10 3.65
N GLN A 701 -8.77 -15.42 3.76
CA GLN A 701 -9.38 -16.25 2.72
C GLN A 701 -10.91 -16.07 2.63
N ALA A 702 -11.47 -15.07 3.32
CA ALA A 702 -12.89 -14.77 3.29
C ALA A 702 -13.22 -14.00 2.00
N VAL A 703 -14.03 -14.62 1.16
CA VAL A 703 -14.39 -14.13 -0.18
C VAL A 703 -15.90 -13.96 -0.28
N GLY A 704 -16.35 -12.90 -0.97
CA GLY A 704 -17.77 -12.61 -1.17
C GLY A 704 -18.51 -12.34 0.15
N LYS A 705 -19.67 -13.00 0.35
CA LYS A 705 -20.58 -12.82 1.49
C LYS A 705 -19.88 -12.82 2.86
N ARG A 706 -18.83 -13.63 3.01
CA ARG A 706 -18.05 -13.74 4.27
C ARG A 706 -17.15 -12.53 4.57
N PHE A 707 -16.82 -11.69 3.59
CA PHE A 707 -16.12 -10.42 3.83
C PHE A 707 -17.08 -9.36 4.39
N GLU A 708 -18.33 -9.30 3.91
CA GLU A 708 -19.36 -8.39 4.44
C GLU A 708 -19.87 -8.82 5.83
N ASP A 709 -19.88 -10.13 6.11
CA ASP A 709 -20.20 -10.67 7.44
C ASP A 709 -19.06 -10.44 8.46
N GLY A 710 -17.84 -10.17 7.97
CA GLY A 710 -16.70 -9.77 8.77
C GLY A 710 -16.88 -8.35 9.30
N LYS A 711 -17.65 -8.19 10.38
CA LYS A 711 -17.61 -6.98 11.21
C LYS A 711 -16.22 -6.84 11.83
N TYR A 712 -15.27 -6.30 11.08
CA TYR A 712 -14.09 -5.70 11.67
C TYR A 712 -14.57 -4.50 12.49
N ARG A 713 -14.71 -4.70 13.80
CA ARG A 713 -14.78 -3.61 14.77
C ARG A 713 -13.41 -2.94 14.81
N GLY A 714 -13.10 -2.16 13.78
CA GLY A 714 -12.17 -1.05 13.92
C GLY A 714 -12.89 0.02 14.72
N GLU A 715 -12.51 0.20 15.98
CA GLU A 715 -12.99 1.30 16.82
C GLU A 715 -12.54 2.64 16.22
N ALA A 716 -13.35 3.17 15.31
CA ALA A 716 -13.31 4.54 14.85
C ALA A 716 -14.74 5.06 14.78
N CYS A 717 -15.43 5.08 15.92
CA CYS A 717 -16.67 5.84 16.14
C CYS A 717 -17.10 5.85 17.63
N ALA A 718 -16.15 6.01 18.56
CA ALA A 718 -16.47 6.28 19.97
C ALA A 718 -16.61 7.80 20.19
N GLY A 719 -17.63 8.41 19.60
CA GLY A 719 -17.90 9.84 19.75
C GLY A 719 -19.39 10.24 19.79
N VAL A 720 -20.30 9.32 19.42
CA VAL A 720 -21.72 9.65 19.26
C VAL A 720 -22.63 8.97 20.29
N HIS A 721 -22.11 8.05 21.12
CA HIS A 721 -22.93 7.30 22.09
C HIS A 721 -22.86 7.74 23.55
N ALA A 722 -22.04 8.71 23.92
CA ALA A 722 -21.98 9.20 25.31
C ALA A 722 -23.01 10.30 25.66
N ARG A 723 -23.80 10.83 24.71
CA ARG A 723 -24.78 11.91 24.97
C ARG A 723 -26.26 11.46 25.06
N ARG A 724 -26.56 10.16 24.94
CA ARG A 724 -27.95 9.65 25.05
C ARG A 724 -28.30 9.03 26.40
N ALA A 725 -27.35 8.93 27.35
CA ALA A 725 -27.59 8.29 28.65
C ALA A 725 -28.04 9.25 29.78
N SER A 726 -28.01 10.58 29.59
CA SER A 726 -28.38 11.53 30.67
C SER A 726 -29.76 12.21 30.51
N GLN A 727 -30.61 11.75 29.58
CA GLN A 727 -31.96 12.32 29.37
C GLN A 727 -33.12 11.33 29.64
N ARG A 728 -32.87 10.22 30.35
CA ARG A 728 -33.92 9.24 30.72
C ARG A 728 -34.17 9.10 32.23
N HIS A 729 -33.78 10.08 33.04
CA HIS A 729 -34.17 10.19 34.46
C HIS A 729 -34.87 11.52 34.76
N HIS A 730 -35.88 11.84 33.96
CA HIS A 730 -37.03 12.64 34.38
C HIS A 730 -38.27 12.20 33.59
N ARG A 731 -38.82 11.07 34.03
CA ARG A 731 -40.25 10.81 34.18
C ARG A 731 -40.44 9.62 35.11
#